data_AF-A0A4Q1KW02-F1
#
_entry.id   AF-A0A4Q1KW02-F1
#
_cell.length_a   1.000
_cell.length_b   1.000
_cell.length_c   1.000
_cell.angle_alpha   90.00
_cell.angle_beta   90.00
_cell.angle_gamma   90.00
#
_symmetry.space_group_name_H-M   'P 1'
#
loop_
_entity.id
_entity.type
_entity.pdbx_description
1 polymer ?
#
loop_
_entity_poly.entity_id
_entity_poly.type
_entity_poly.pdbx_seq_one_letter_code
_entity_poly.pdbx_strand_id
1 'polypeptide(L)'
;MTKLSTLLDQIDAGSVLLPEFQRGYVWNREQVRGLMRSLYLDYPVGSLLVWEAETDPGAVRGDQPAASGVRQLLLDGQQRMTSLYGVLRGRPPAFFEGNEKAFTGLRFNVRSESFEFYAPAKMRHEATWVDVSELFATGGLQKATAQLQAALPNDEFLEALTRLMKLQGILGKEFHLEKIAGSTWSIDMVVDLFNKVNSGGTKLSKGDLALARISAADPSARSDLRAMLSVWEQAGYAFSLDWLLRNVNAVATGRAAFSFLAQVSSEEFRAARNQATQHVGTFLDAVQGRLGLDHDRVLMGRYAIPVVTRHLALQGGSFADARERDLALYWYVQQALWGRFTGSVETVLAREFEIAERDGVAGLVESLRRWRGGNLTIAPHDFEGAGVGSRFYPLLYLMTRVLEARDFGTGNPLKREMLGRLSSLQVHHLFPKAYLYEHGYTRGDVNAVANFAFLTQKTNLEIGKRAPFEYLPEVAAKQPGALESQWIPMDPELWKPERYLDFLDARKALLAEAANRLLDSFLAGTADPTADLSRAEPPVDLEMDERSGEIDDLTAEFQELGFAAPLRDAEIADPATGHVLSVAEAFWPDGLQPGMGSSVVLEVDAEMADLSRLTELGYKVFTSIDALLGYARHRGVEGEAETTAEPGAGAEADEASTFYGYSLDTWEELVRAGLDELREVARRRTLTSYSDLAGALVDRTGLEIRAHDHAFPHLLGQIATREVEDGGPLLSALCIYKGGNEPGEGFYAIARHHGRVPAWPLNRAQKEKVWVEEVSEAYTRYAS
;
A
#
# COMPACT_ATOMS: atom_id res chain seq x y z
N MET A 1 3.29 38.54 5.37
CA MET A 1 4.27 37.52 4.94
C MET A 1 5.37 37.44 5.99
N THR A 2 6.05 36.30 6.10
CA THR A 2 7.13 36.06 7.08
C THR A 2 8.34 35.45 6.37
N LYS A 3 9.56 35.87 6.74
CA LYS A 3 10.80 35.35 6.14
C LYS A 3 11.08 33.91 6.55
N LEU A 4 11.61 33.11 5.63
CA LEU A 4 11.98 31.72 5.88
C LEU A 4 12.93 31.57 7.06
N SER A 5 13.96 32.43 7.17
CA SER A 5 14.86 32.43 8.33
C SER A 5 14.09 32.56 9.65
N THR A 6 13.15 33.51 9.74
CA THR A 6 12.33 33.75 10.93
C THR A 6 11.40 32.58 11.25
N LEU A 7 10.87 31.87 10.24
CA LEU A 7 10.08 30.65 10.46
C LEU A 7 10.95 29.52 11.03
N LEU A 8 12.15 29.31 10.48
CA LEU A 8 13.09 28.32 11.01
C LEU A 8 13.52 28.66 12.44
N ASP A 9 13.78 29.93 12.74
CA ASP A 9 14.12 30.40 14.09
C ASP A 9 12.94 30.24 15.07
N GLN A 10 11.68 30.42 14.61
CA GLN A 10 10.47 30.18 15.40
C GLN A 10 10.21 28.69 15.68
N ILE A 11 10.64 27.80 14.78
CA ILE A 11 10.62 26.34 14.96
C ILE A 11 11.72 25.90 15.93
N ASP A 12 12.94 26.43 15.79
CA ASP A 12 14.03 26.19 16.75
C ASP A 12 13.69 26.71 18.17
N ALA A 13 12.87 27.75 18.27
CA ALA A 13 12.35 28.29 19.55
C ALA A 13 11.05 27.61 20.04
N GLY A 14 10.46 26.68 19.28
CA GLY A 14 9.22 25.98 19.64
C GLY A 14 7.94 26.83 19.70
N SER A 15 7.97 28.07 19.16
CA SER A 15 6.80 28.96 19.11
C SER A 15 5.88 28.65 17.92
N VAL A 16 6.49 28.26 16.78
CA VAL A 16 5.82 27.54 15.71
C VAL A 16 6.13 26.06 15.90
N LEU A 17 5.12 25.28 16.26
CA LEU A 17 5.20 23.84 16.25
C LEU A 17 4.98 23.37 14.80
N LEU A 18 5.98 22.69 14.24
CA LEU A 18 5.76 21.69 13.19
C LEU A 18 5.03 20.53 13.86
N PRO A 19 3.72 20.37 13.71
CA PRO A 19 3.02 19.34 14.47
C PRO A 19 3.29 18.01 13.78
N GLU A 20 3.54 16.94 14.52
CA GLU A 20 3.57 15.56 13.98
C GLU A 20 2.21 15.08 13.41
N PHE A 21 1.21 15.97 13.38
CA PHE A 21 -0.21 15.77 13.13
C PHE A 21 -0.52 15.75 11.61
N GLN A 22 0.34 15.14 10.78
CA GLN A 22 0.10 14.81 9.35
C GLN A 22 0.85 13.53 8.93
N ARG A 23 0.88 12.49 9.78
CA ARG A 23 1.81 11.34 9.70
C ARG A 23 3.31 11.74 9.80
N GLY A 24 4.20 10.76 9.63
CA GLY A 24 5.64 10.99 9.47
C GLY A 24 6.01 11.74 8.18
N TYR A 25 7.29 12.03 7.99
CA TYR A 25 7.79 12.64 6.77
C TYR A 25 7.85 11.62 5.63
N VAL A 26 6.99 11.81 4.62
CA VAL A 26 6.87 10.91 3.46
C VAL A 26 7.47 11.49 2.19
N TRP A 27 7.87 12.76 2.20
CA TRP A 27 8.41 13.41 1.01
C TRP A 27 9.68 12.73 0.54
N ASN A 28 9.71 12.34 -0.74
CA ASN A 28 10.86 11.69 -1.33
C ASN A 28 11.91 12.70 -1.81
N ARG A 29 13.05 12.18 -2.25
CA ARG A 29 14.17 12.99 -2.77
C ARG A 29 13.76 13.93 -3.88
N GLU A 30 12.93 13.47 -4.81
CA GLU A 30 12.50 14.26 -5.96
C GLU A 30 11.62 15.44 -5.56
N GLN A 31 10.71 15.26 -4.60
CA GLN A 31 9.88 16.33 -4.04
C GLN A 31 10.74 17.40 -3.32
N VAL A 32 11.79 16.99 -2.59
CA VAL A 32 12.78 17.93 -1.99
C VAL A 32 13.60 18.67 -3.05
N ARG A 33 14.04 17.96 -4.09
CA ARG A 33 14.81 18.48 -5.22
C ARG A 33 14.02 19.54 -5.98
N GLY A 34 12.74 19.27 -6.26
CA GLY A 34 11.80 20.19 -6.88
C GLY A 34 11.55 21.45 -6.04
N LEU A 35 11.29 21.31 -4.74
CA LEU A 35 11.07 22.47 -3.85
C LEU A 35 12.28 23.42 -3.82
N MET A 36 13.49 22.87 -3.71
CA MET A 36 14.72 23.68 -3.71
C MET A 36 14.99 24.33 -5.07
N ARG A 37 14.67 23.64 -6.17
CA ARG A 37 14.70 24.18 -7.53
C ARG A 37 13.73 25.35 -7.70
N SER A 38 12.47 25.20 -7.28
CA SER A 38 11.44 26.26 -7.36
C SER A 38 11.83 27.51 -6.56
N LEU A 39 12.34 27.35 -5.34
CA LEU A 39 12.83 28.48 -4.53
C LEU A 39 14.04 29.20 -5.15
N TYR A 40 14.89 28.47 -5.88
CA TYR A 40 16.02 29.04 -6.62
C TYR A 40 15.61 29.67 -7.96
N LEU A 41 14.53 29.23 -8.58
CA LEU A 41 13.96 29.81 -9.82
C LEU A 41 12.95 30.94 -9.55
N ASP A 42 12.79 31.35 -8.29
CA ASP A 42 11.85 32.37 -7.82
C ASP A 42 10.37 32.03 -8.08
N TYR A 43 10.05 30.75 -8.24
CA TYR A 43 8.69 30.26 -8.48
C TYR A 43 7.85 30.24 -7.19
N PRO A 44 6.52 30.42 -7.26
CA PRO A 44 5.63 30.28 -6.11
C PRO A 44 5.68 28.86 -5.52
N VAL A 45 5.79 28.75 -4.20
CA VAL A 45 5.82 27.46 -3.47
C VAL A 45 4.63 27.28 -2.52
N GLY A 46 3.51 27.95 -2.82
CA GLY A 46 2.28 27.97 -2.03
C GLY A 46 2.35 28.80 -0.74
N SER A 47 1.19 29.05 -0.14
CA SER A 47 1.06 29.63 1.20
C SER A 47 1.30 28.58 2.30
N LEU A 48 1.28 29.02 3.56
CA LEU A 48 1.29 28.17 4.76
C LEU A 48 0.01 28.46 5.55
N LEU A 49 -0.68 27.43 6.04
CA LEU A 49 -1.84 27.58 6.92
C LEU A 49 -1.40 27.34 8.37
N VAL A 50 -1.73 28.25 9.28
CA VAL A 50 -1.35 28.19 10.69
C VAL A 50 -2.58 28.36 11.57
N TRP A 51 -2.74 27.52 12.59
CA TRP A 51 -3.76 27.68 13.63
C TRP A 51 -3.12 28.17 14.93
N GLU A 52 -3.67 29.26 15.45
CA GLU A 52 -3.31 29.81 16.75
C GLU A 52 -4.14 29.14 17.84
N ALA A 53 -3.53 28.16 18.52
CA ALA A 53 -4.16 27.42 19.61
C ALA A 53 -3.89 28.12 20.95
N GLU A 54 -4.96 28.48 21.65
CA GLU A 54 -4.90 28.91 23.04
C GLU A 54 -4.59 27.69 23.93
N THR A 55 -3.39 27.65 24.52
CA THR A 55 -3.02 26.63 25.51
C THR A 55 -3.63 26.98 26.85
N ASP A 56 -4.49 26.09 27.38
CA ASP A 56 -5.14 26.26 28.68
C ASP A 56 -4.11 26.43 29.82
N PRO A 57 -4.13 27.54 30.59
CA PRO A 57 -3.22 27.78 31.71
C PRO A 57 -3.25 26.70 32.81
N GLY A 58 -4.30 25.87 32.89
CA GLY A 58 -4.44 24.83 33.92
C GLY A 58 -3.52 23.61 33.76
N ALA A 59 -2.91 23.42 32.59
CA ALA A 59 -2.29 22.14 32.22
C ALA A 59 -0.86 21.87 32.76
N VAL A 60 -0.26 22.77 33.55
CA VAL A 60 1.15 22.65 33.99
C VAL A 60 1.31 22.79 35.50
N ARG A 61 1.77 21.71 36.15
CA ARG A 61 2.45 21.74 37.45
C ARG A 61 3.88 21.22 37.31
N GLY A 62 4.83 22.15 37.25
CA GLY A 62 6.27 21.87 37.19
C GLY A 62 7.05 23.17 37.35
N ASP A 63 8.18 23.13 38.07
CA ASP A 63 8.84 24.34 38.60
C ASP A 63 9.80 25.01 37.59
N GLN A 64 9.33 25.17 36.34
CA GLN A 64 9.94 26.05 35.34
C GLN A 64 8.86 26.89 34.66
N PRO A 65 9.05 28.21 34.50
CA PRO A 65 8.11 29.08 33.82
C PRO A 65 8.18 28.83 32.30
N ALA A 66 7.41 27.87 31.82
CA ALA A 66 7.10 27.77 30.39
C ALA A 66 6.51 29.10 29.90
N ALA A 67 6.95 29.58 28.75
CA ALA A 67 6.49 30.85 28.21
C ALA A 67 4.98 30.80 27.93
N SER A 68 4.20 31.54 28.73
CA SER A 68 2.78 31.73 28.48
C SER A 68 2.61 32.53 27.19
N GLY A 69 2.09 31.87 26.15
CA GLY A 69 1.99 32.43 24.81
C GLY A 69 1.25 31.49 23.88
N VAL A 70 0.48 32.10 22.96
CA VAL A 70 -0.24 31.40 21.89
C VAL A 70 0.75 30.56 21.06
N ARG A 71 0.51 29.25 20.95
CA ARG A 71 1.33 28.38 20.10
C ARG A 71 0.73 28.29 18.71
N GLN A 72 1.59 28.41 17.70
CA GLN A 72 1.19 28.31 16.30
C GLN A 72 1.42 26.88 15.82
N LEU A 73 0.33 26.19 15.46
CA LEU A 73 0.34 24.87 14.84
C LEU A 73 0.35 25.05 13.33
N LEU A 74 1.42 24.62 12.65
CA LEU A 74 1.47 24.63 11.19
C LEU A 74 0.53 23.54 10.64
N LEU A 75 -0.63 23.94 10.12
CA LEU A 75 -1.65 23.02 9.58
C LEU A 75 -1.37 22.61 8.14
N ASP A 76 -0.84 23.51 7.30
CA ASP A 76 -0.41 23.19 5.93
C ASP A 76 1.02 23.65 5.63
N GLY A 77 1.68 22.94 4.74
CA GLY A 77 3.06 23.18 4.34
C GLY A 77 4.08 22.52 5.27
N GLN A 78 3.65 21.62 6.17
CA GLN A 78 4.55 20.88 7.06
C GLN A 78 5.63 20.12 6.28
N GLN A 79 5.28 19.32 5.26
CA GLN A 79 6.28 18.57 4.49
C GLN A 79 7.25 19.52 3.76
N ARG A 80 6.76 20.65 3.22
CA ARG A 80 7.59 21.72 2.64
C ARG A 80 8.55 22.31 3.69
N MET A 81 8.05 22.72 4.85
CA MET A 81 8.84 23.37 5.91
C MET A 81 9.82 22.41 6.60
N THR A 82 9.45 21.15 6.82
CA THR A 82 10.35 20.09 7.32
C THR A 82 11.47 19.82 6.33
N SER A 83 11.19 19.81 5.02
CA SER A 83 12.23 19.69 3.98
C SER A 83 13.22 20.86 4.03
N LEU A 84 12.69 22.09 4.14
CA LEU A 84 13.52 23.30 4.23
C LEU A 84 14.32 23.34 5.53
N TYR A 85 13.75 22.94 6.67
CA TYR A 85 14.50 22.79 7.91
C TYR A 85 15.61 21.74 7.76
N GLY A 86 15.29 20.56 7.23
CA GLY A 86 16.23 19.45 7.00
C GLY A 86 17.42 19.85 6.14
N VAL A 87 17.16 20.47 4.97
CA VAL A 87 18.21 20.95 4.05
C VAL A 87 18.99 22.11 4.68
N LEU A 88 18.32 23.16 5.17
CA LEU A 88 18.96 24.44 5.51
C LEU A 88 19.59 24.48 6.91
N ARG A 89 19.15 23.61 7.85
CA ARG A 89 19.84 23.38 9.14
C ARG A 89 20.81 22.19 9.09
N GLY A 90 20.82 21.41 8.00
CA GLY A 90 21.66 20.22 7.84
C GLY A 90 21.35 19.08 8.81
N ARG A 91 20.17 19.11 9.44
CA ARG A 91 19.69 18.13 10.42
C ARG A 91 18.16 18.07 10.40
N PRO A 92 17.54 16.91 10.72
CA PRO A 92 16.11 16.87 11.01
C PRO A 92 15.71 17.82 12.16
N PRO A 93 14.46 18.31 12.20
CA PRO A 93 13.89 18.92 13.42
C PRO A 93 13.77 17.87 14.53
N ALA A 94 13.69 18.30 15.80
CA ALA A 94 13.72 17.41 16.97
C ALA A 94 12.56 16.38 17.05
N PHE A 95 11.49 16.58 16.28
CA PHE A 95 10.29 15.72 16.21
C PHE A 95 10.15 15.04 14.84
N PHE A 96 11.28 14.78 14.17
CA PHE A 96 11.29 14.13 12.87
C PHE A 96 11.11 12.61 12.97
N GLU A 97 10.15 12.10 12.22
CA GLU A 97 10.00 10.69 11.85
C GLU A 97 10.11 10.62 10.33
N GLY A 98 10.97 9.75 9.79
CA GLY A 98 11.08 9.54 8.34
C GLY A 98 12.50 9.17 7.93
N ASN A 99 12.74 9.09 6.63
CA ASN A 99 14.06 8.82 6.08
C ASN A 99 14.86 10.12 5.94
N GLU A 100 15.81 10.40 6.85
CA GLU A 100 16.69 11.59 6.77
C GLU A 100 17.46 11.69 5.44
N LYS A 101 17.68 10.54 4.76
CA LYS A 101 18.32 10.48 3.44
C LYS A 101 17.51 11.16 2.34
N ALA A 102 16.26 11.55 2.60
CA ALA A 102 15.40 12.27 1.67
C ALA A 102 15.79 13.73 1.46
N PHE A 103 16.46 14.38 2.43
CA PHE A 103 17.00 15.75 2.29
C PHE A 103 18.51 15.86 2.53
N THR A 104 19.13 14.93 3.27
CA THR A 104 20.59 14.96 3.46
C THR A 104 21.34 14.61 2.16
N GLY A 105 22.45 15.30 1.90
CA GLY A 105 23.30 15.04 0.72
C GLY A 105 22.76 15.62 -0.59
N LEU A 106 21.85 16.59 -0.54
CA LEU A 106 21.47 17.40 -1.69
C LEU A 106 22.65 18.29 -2.12
N ARG A 107 22.95 18.29 -3.42
CA ARG A 107 24.08 18.99 -4.04
C ARG A 107 23.58 19.92 -5.15
N PHE A 108 24.19 21.10 -5.27
CA PHE A 108 23.91 22.07 -6.31
C PHE A 108 25.14 22.26 -7.20
N ASN A 109 24.96 22.20 -8.52
CA ASN A 109 26.03 22.42 -9.49
C ASN A 109 26.03 23.89 -9.95
N VAL A 110 27.12 24.62 -9.67
CA VAL A 110 27.25 26.05 -10.00
C VAL A 110 27.49 26.35 -11.48
N ARG A 111 27.59 25.33 -12.36
CA ARG A 111 27.71 25.49 -13.81
C ARG A 111 26.43 25.12 -14.55
N SER A 112 25.71 24.08 -14.13
CA SER A 112 24.43 23.66 -14.75
C SER A 112 23.18 24.16 -14.02
N GLU A 113 23.33 24.82 -12.87
CA GLU A 113 22.24 25.28 -11.98
C GLU A 113 21.26 24.16 -11.55
N SER A 114 21.72 22.91 -11.59
CA SER A 114 20.93 21.73 -11.26
C SER A 114 21.12 21.27 -9.82
N PHE A 115 20.03 20.83 -9.20
CA PHE A 115 20.01 20.12 -7.93
C PHE A 115 19.95 18.60 -8.17
N GLU A 116 20.81 17.85 -7.49
CA GLU A 116 20.89 16.38 -7.53
C GLU A 116 21.35 15.84 -6.17
N PHE A 117 21.02 14.59 -5.82
CA PHE A 117 21.55 13.94 -4.61
C PHE A 117 22.92 13.32 -4.87
N TYR A 118 23.74 13.23 -3.82
CA TYR A 118 25.14 12.80 -3.94
C TYR A 118 25.32 11.42 -4.61
N ALA A 119 25.78 11.44 -5.86
CA ALA A 119 26.12 10.26 -6.66
C ALA A 119 27.65 10.15 -6.79
N PRO A 120 28.33 9.17 -6.13
CA PRO A 120 29.79 9.10 -6.08
C PRO A 120 30.47 9.08 -7.45
N ALA A 121 29.90 8.38 -8.43
CA ALA A 121 30.44 8.24 -9.78
C ALA A 121 30.48 9.57 -10.57
N LYS A 122 29.59 10.50 -10.26
CA LYS A 122 29.48 11.82 -10.91
C LYS A 122 30.20 12.91 -10.10
N MET A 123 30.02 12.91 -8.78
CA MET A 123 30.34 14.06 -7.93
C MET A 123 31.65 13.96 -7.14
N ARG A 124 32.30 12.78 -7.03
CA ARG A 124 33.52 12.62 -6.21
C ARG A 124 34.70 13.47 -6.68
N HIS A 125 34.78 13.78 -7.98
CA HIS A 125 35.93 14.46 -8.59
C HIS A 125 35.55 15.79 -9.29
N GLU A 126 34.29 16.22 -9.20
CA GLU A 126 33.82 17.46 -9.83
C GLU A 126 33.53 18.53 -8.77
N ALA A 127 34.39 19.56 -8.69
CA ALA A 127 34.36 20.58 -7.65
C ALA A 127 33.24 21.64 -7.79
N THR A 128 32.49 21.64 -8.89
CA THR A 128 31.31 22.52 -9.09
C THR A 128 30.10 22.09 -8.25
N TRP A 129 30.10 20.88 -7.68
CA TRP A 129 29.06 20.39 -6.77
C TRP A 129 29.28 20.90 -5.34
N VAL A 130 28.50 21.90 -4.94
CA VAL A 130 28.46 22.41 -3.57
C VAL A 130 27.40 21.64 -2.77
N ASP A 131 27.71 21.27 -1.53
CA ASP A 131 26.71 20.69 -0.61
C ASP A 131 25.76 21.79 -0.13
N VAL A 132 24.46 21.57 -0.30
CA VAL A 132 23.46 22.60 0.05
C VAL A 132 23.40 22.77 1.57
N SER A 133 23.46 21.69 2.34
CA SER A 133 23.42 21.77 3.81
C SER A 133 24.69 22.37 4.40
N GLU A 134 25.87 22.05 3.87
CA GLU A 134 27.10 22.73 4.33
C GLU A 134 27.11 24.22 3.99
N LEU A 135 26.51 24.66 2.87
CA LEU A 135 26.47 26.07 2.45
C LEU A 135 25.71 26.98 3.43
N PHE A 136 24.65 26.45 4.06
CA PHE A 136 23.85 27.19 5.05
C PHE A 136 24.37 27.06 6.49
N ALA A 137 25.30 26.15 6.75
CA ALA A 137 25.99 26.05 8.03
C ALA A 137 26.94 27.25 8.29
N THR A 138 27.28 27.48 9.55
CA THR A 138 28.19 28.56 9.96
C THR A 138 29.57 28.38 9.31
N GLY A 139 29.99 29.34 8.45
CA GLY A 139 31.23 29.25 7.68
C GLY A 139 31.09 28.56 6.30
N GLY A 140 29.90 28.07 5.96
CA GLY A 140 29.60 27.33 4.74
C GLY A 140 29.91 28.09 3.46
N LEU A 141 29.44 29.34 3.35
CA LEU A 141 29.70 30.21 2.19
C LEU A 141 31.20 30.42 1.96
N GLN A 142 31.98 30.60 3.01
CA GLN A 142 33.44 30.78 2.92
C GLN A 142 34.12 29.50 2.44
N LYS A 143 33.71 28.34 2.96
CA LYS A 143 34.21 27.02 2.52
C LYS A 143 33.90 26.76 1.04
N ALA A 144 32.66 26.98 0.62
CA ALA A 144 32.22 26.80 -0.76
C ALA A 144 32.90 27.79 -1.72
N THR A 145 33.06 29.06 -1.32
CA THR A 145 33.80 30.06 -2.12
C THR A 145 35.24 29.64 -2.32
N ALA A 146 35.94 29.18 -1.28
CA ALA A 146 37.33 28.71 -1.37
C ALA A 146 37.47 27.43 -2.24
N GLN A 147 36.52 26.49 -2.14
CA GLN A 147 36.46 25.32 -3.02
C GLN A 147 36.38 25.72 -4.50
N LEU A 148 35.47 26.64 -4.84
CA LEU A 148 35.26 27.08 -6.22
C LEU A 148 36.45 27.91 -6.74
N GLN A 149 37.00 28.80 -5.92
CA GLN A 149 38.16 29.62 -6.27
C GLN A 149 39.42 28.78 -6.55
N ALA A 150 39.57 27.63 -5.90
CA ALA A 150 40.68 26.72 -6.11
C ALA A 150 40.53 25.81 -7.34
N ALA A 151 39.33 25.74 -7.94
CA ALA A 151 38.98 24.75 -8.97
C ALA A 151 38.47 25.33 -10.30
N LEU A 152 38.09 26.61 -10.34
CA LEU A 152 37.54 27.27 -11.53
C LEU A 152 38.44 28.42 -12.03
N PRO A 153 38.45 28.69 -13.35
CA PRO A 153 38.93 29.96 -13.92
C PRO A 153 38.24 31.18 -13.28
N ASN A 154 38.91 32.34 -13.26
CA ASN A 154 38.40 33.56 -12.61
C ASN A 154 37.04 34.03 -13.16
N ASP A 155 36.78 33.84 -14.43
CA ASP A 155 35.53 34.17 -15.13
C ASP A 155 34.39 33.20 -14.74
N GLU A 156 34.61 31.88 -14.84
CA GLU A 156 33.66 30.88 -14.32
C GLU A 156 33.40 31.06 -12.80
N PHE A 157 34.42 31.42 -12.03
CA PHE A 157 34.33 31.64 -10.58
C PHE A 157 33.42 32.81 -10.21
N LEU A 158 33.44 33.92 -10.96
CA LEU A 158 32.56 35.07 -10.70
C LEU A 158 31.08 34.74 -10.99
N GLU A 159 30.81 33.98 -12.05
CA GLU A 159 29.46 33.51 -12.37
C GLU A 159 28.97 32.49 -11.32
N ALA A 160 29.83 31.53 -10.95
CA ALA A 160 29.56 30.55 -9.89
C ALA A 160 29.30 31.19 -8.53
N LEU A 161 30.06 32.23 -8.16
CA LEU A 161 29.85 33.00 -6.93
C LEU A 161 28.50 33.74 -6.96
N THR A 162 28.11 34.29 -8.12
CA THR A 162 26.80 34.95 -8.30
C THR A 162 25.65 33.96 -8.08
N ARG A 163 25.74 32.76 -8.67
CA ARG A 163 24.79 31.65 -8.44
C ARG A 163 24.77 31.20 -6.97
N LEU A 164 25.92 31.13 -6.32
CA LEU A 164 26.04 30.74 -4.91
C LEU A 164 25.40 31.77 -3.96
N MET A 165 25.54 33.06 -4.25
CA MET A 165 24.87 34.13 -3.51
C MET A 165 23.35 34.13 -3.76
N LYS A 166 22.90 33.86 -4.99
CA LYS A 166 21.48 33.66 -5.31
C LYS A 166 20.89 32.47 -4.51
N LEU A 167 21.63 31.36 -4.42
CA LEU A 167 21.25 30.20 -3.62
C LEU A 167 21.12 30.54 -2.12
N GLN A 168 22.10 31.24 -1.53
CA GLN A 168 21.96 31.70 -0.14
C GLN A 168 20.77 32.66 0.08
N GLY A 169 20.35 33.38 -0.95
CA GLY A 169 19.16 34.26 -0.93
C GLY A 169 17.85 33.56 -0.55
N ILE A 170 17.77 32.22 -0.62
CA ILE A 170 16.59 31.45 -0.22
C ILE A 170 16.16 31.72 1.23
N LEU A 171 17.09 31.94 2.17
CA LEU A 171 16.74 32.28 3.57
C LEU A 171 15.95 33.60 3.70
N GLY A 172 16.10 34.51 2.74
CA GLY A 172 15.40 35.79 2.70
C GLY A 172 14.01 35.75 2.05
N LYS A 173 13.59 34.60 1.50
CA LYS A 173 12.28 34.43 0.85
C LYS A 173 11.14 34.61 1.85
N GLU A 174 10.07 35.27 1.42
CA GLU A 174 8.90 35.52 2.24
C GLU A 174 7.77 34.55 1.89
N PHE A 175 7.21 33.91 2.92
CA PHE A 175 6.05 33.04 2.81
C PHE A 175 4.79 33.79 3.19
N HIS A 176 3.69 33.53 2.48
CA HIS A 176 2.36 33.98 2.90
C HIS A 176 1.81 33.03 3.96
N LEU A 177 1.36 33.57 5.09
CA LEU A 177 0.81 32.81 6.21
C LEU A 177 -0.67 33.17 6.36
N GLU A 178 -1.54 32.21 6.06
CA GLU A 178 -2.94 32.27 6.46
C GLU A 178 -3.06 31.86 7.92
N LYS A 179 -3.83 32.62 8.71
CA LYS A 179 -3.98 32.40 10.16
C LYS A 179 -5.43 32.14 10.54
N ILE A 180 -5.68 30.96 11.11
CA ILE A 180 -6.91 30.62 11.81
C ILE A 180 -6.72 31.02 13.28
N ALA A 181 -7.57 31.92 13.78
CA ALA A 181 -7.58 32.36 15.17
C ALA A 181 -9.02 32.55 15.67
N GLY A 182 -9.20 32.53 17.00
CA GLY A 182 -10.48 32.74 17.67
C GLY A 182 -11.15 31.44 18.15
N SER A 183 -11.83 31.55 19.30
CA SER A 183 -12.42 30.43 20.06
C SER A 183 -13.64 29.75 19.42
N THR A 184 -14.03 30.14 18.21
CA THR A 184 -15.15 29.57 17.45
C THR A 184 -14.78 28.34 16.60
N TRP A 185 -13.48 28.04 16.44
CA TRP A 185 -13.01 26.92 15.62
C TRP A 185 -12.91 25.63 16.43
N SER A 186 -13.78 24.66 16.14
CA SER A 186 -13.71 23.31 16.71
C SER A 186 -12.69 22.43 15.97
N ILE A 187 -12.28 21.33 16.61
CA ILE A 187 -11.36 20.34 16.01
C ILE A 187 -11.93 19.75 14.71
N ASP A 188 -13.19 19.32 14.70
CA ASP A 188 -13.82 18.81 13.47
C ASP A 188 -13.90 19.89 12.38
N MET A 189 -14.17 21.16 12.72
CA MET A 189 -14.16 22.27 11.74
C MET A 189 -12.77 22.54 11.16
N VAL A 190 -11.70 22.39 11.95
CA VAL A 190 -10.32 22.54 11.49
C VAL A 190 -9.91 21.38 10.58
N VAL A 191 -10.29 20.13 10.90
CA VAL A 191 -10.10 18.97 10.00
C VAL A 191 -10.86 19.17 8.69
N ASP A 192 -12.13 19.55 8.75
CA ASP A 192 -12.96 19.74 7.57
C ASP A 192 -12.50 20.91 6.69
N LEU A 193 -12.04 22.01 7.28
CA LEU A 193 -11.47 23.12 6.53
C LEU A 193 -10.15 22.71 5.85
N PHE A 194 -9.24 22.07 6.59
CA PHE A 194 -7.98 21.60 6.03
C PHE A 194 -8.23 20.58 4.90
N ASN A 195 -9.12 19.61 5.08
CA ASN A 195 -9.44 18.60 4.06
C ASN A 195 -10.19 19.17 2.84
N LYS A 196 -10.76 20.37 2.93
CA LYS A 196 -11.34 21.11 1.79
C LYS A 196 -10.31 21.96 1.05
N VAL A 197 -9.38 22.57 1.78
CA VAL A 197 -8.27 23.36 1.22
C VAL A 197 -7.22 22.46 0.58
N ASN A 198 -6.95 21.29 1.17
CA ASN A 198 -5.95 20.32 0.74
C ASN A 198 -6.57 19.19 -0.09
N SER A 199 -7.19 19.53 -1.22
CA SER A 199 -7.92 18.59 -2.08
C SER A 199 -7.00 17.66 -2.90
N GLY A 200 -5.81 18.11 -3.28
CA GLY A 200 -4.80 17.31 -4.00
C GLY A 200 -3.82 16.57 -3.09
N GLY A 201 -3.56 17.10 -1.89
CA GLY A 201 -2.62 16.53 -0.92
C GLY A 201 -3.25 15.54 0.07
N THR A 202 -2.59 15.41 1.24
CA THR A 202 -2.97 14.41 2.25
C THR A 202 -4.10 14.87 3.16
N LYS A 203 -5.15 14.06 3.27
CA LYS A 203 -6.23 14.26 4.22
C LYS A 203 -5.72 14.08 5.65
N LEU A 204 -6.00 15.07 6.51
CA LEU A 204 -5.80 15.01 7.95
C LEU A 204 -6.86 14.08 8.55
N SER A 205 -6.44 13.04 9.26
CA SER A 205 -7.37 12.21 10.03
C SER A 205 -7.75 12.88 11.35
N LYS A 206 -8.90 12.52 11.91
CA LYS A 206 -9.29 12.98 13.26
C LYS A 206 -8.35 12.45 14.34
N GLY A 207 -7.72 11.29 14.10
CA GLY A 207 -6.70 10.69 14.96
C GLY A 207 -5.40 11.49 14.92
N ASP A 208 -4.97 11.90 13.73
CA ASP A 208 -3.88 12.87 13.57
C ASP A 208 -4.20 14.17 14.28
N LEU A 209 -5.40 14.78 14.16
CA LEU A 209 -5.67 16.03 14.89
C LEU A 209 -5.74 15.85 16.43
N ALA A 210 -5.81 14.60 16.93
CA ALA A 210 -5.63 14.25 18.33
C ALA A 210 -4.16 13.90 18.71
N LEU A 211 -3.35 13.36 17.78
CA LEU A 211 -1.95 12.92 17.95
C LEU A 211 -0.88 13.79 17.21
N ALA A 212 -1.28 15.05 16.88
CA ALA A 212 -0.82 17.80 17.60
C ALA A 212 -1.13 18.48 19.03
N ARG A 213 -2.41 18.78 19.38
CA ARG A 213 -2.93 19.08 20.73
C ARG A 213 -2.32 18.23 21.85
N ILE A 214 -2.46 16.89 21.85
CA ILE A 214 -1.98 16.05 22.97
C ILE A 214 -0.46 16.19 23.15
N SER A 215 0.34 16.01 22.09
CA SER A 215 1.80 16.11 22.20
C SER A 215 2.32 17.54 22.37
N ALA A 216 1.52 18.57 22.13
CA ALA A 216 1.85 19.94 22.53
C ALA A 216 1.82 20.12 24.06
N ALA A 217 0.98 19.35 24.77
CA ALA A 217 0.99 19.25 26.23
C ALA A 217 1.97 18.18 26.75
N ASP A 218 2.16 17.09 26.00
CA ASP A 218 3.04 15.97 26.35
C ASP A 218 3.98 15.55 25.20
N PRO A 219 5.15 16.19 25.03
CA PRO A 219 6.04 15.93 23.90
C PRO A 219 6.56 14.49 23.74
N SER A 220 6.48 13.63 24.78
CA SER A 220 6.85 12.20 24.67
C SER A 220 5.69 11.29 24.26
N ALA A 221 4.45 11.80 24.19
CA ALA A 221 3.25 10.99 24.00
C ALA A 221 3.35 10.03 22.79
N ARG A 222 3.94 10.48 21.67
CA ARG A 222 4.07 9.69 20.44
C ARG A 222 5.34 8.84 20.37
N SER A 223 6.46 9.27 20.95
CA SER A 223 7.65 8.40 21.08
C SER A 223 7.34 7.16 21.92
N ASP A 224 6.55 7.33 22.98
CA ASP A 224 6.10 6.24 23.83
C ASP A 224 5.17 5.28 23.08
N LEU A 225 4.23 5.80 22.26
CA LEU A 225 3.37 4.97 21.41
C LEU A 225 4.19 4.16 20.38
N ARG A 226 5.22 4.76 19.75
CA ARG A 226 6.14 4.02 18.86
C ARG A 226 6.92 2.95 19.60
N ALA A 227 7.39 3.22 20.82
CA ALA A 227 8.08 2.22 21.64
C ALA A 227 7.16 1.02 21.95
N MET A 228 5.87 1.27 22.21
CA MET A 228 4.86 0.22 22.39
C MET A 228 4.61 -0.60 21.12
N LEU A 229 4.53 0.05 19.95
CA LEU A 229 4.43 -0.62 18.66
C LEU A 229 5.64 -1.54 18.42
N SER A 230 6.86 -1.08 18.69
CA SER A 230 8.07 -1.88 18.45
C SER A 230 8.20 -3.10 19.38
N VAL A 231 7.57 -3.10 20.56
CA VAL A 231 7.46 -4.31 21.39
C VAL A 231 6.63 -5.38 20.67
N TRP A 232 5.53 -5.01 20.02
CA TRP A 232 4.74 -5.97 19.23
C TRP A 232 5.42 -6.35 17.92
N GLU A 233 6.14 -5.44 17.28
CA GLU A 233 6.95 -5.71 16.08
C GLU A 233 8.05 -6.75 16.35
N GLN A 234 8.76 -6.61 17.48
CA GLN A 234 9.72 -7.61 17.97
C GLN A 234 9.02 -8.91 18.39
N ALA A 235 7.79 -8.82 18.89
CA ALA A 235 6.88 -9.96 19.04
C ALA A 235 6.16 -10.33 17.72
N GLY A 236 6.67 -9.96 16.55
CA GLY A 236 6.21 -10.39 15.22
C GLY A 236 4.77 -10.05 14.84
N TYR A 237 4.21 -8.96 15.37
CA TYR A 237 2.95 -8.35 14.96
C TYR A 237 3.17 -6.87 14.59
N ALA A 238 2.78 -6.47 13.37
CA ALA A 238 2.86 -5.11 12.87
C ALA A 238 1.54 -4.36 13.11
N PHE A 239 1.61 -3.18 13.71
CA PHE A 239 0.44 -2.33 13.95
C PHE A 239 0.73 -0.87 13.63
N SER A 240 -0.28 -0.14 13.13
CA SER A 240 -0.16 1.29 12.86
C SER A 240 -0.39 2.14 14.11
N LEU A 241 0.15 3.35 14.11
CA LEU A 241 -0.06 4.35 15.16
C LEU A 241 -1.54 4.72 15.33
N ASP A 242 -2.27 4.85 14.24
CA ASP A 242 -3.72 5.10 14.20
C ASP A 242 -4.54 3.90 14.74
N TRP A 243 -4.10 2.66 14.50
CA TRP A 243 -4.69 1.48 15.14
C TRP A 243 -4.47 1.52 16.66
N LEU A 244 -3.25 1.80 17.13
CA LEU A 244 -2.97 1.88 18.58
C LEU A 244 -3.78 3.02 19.21
N LEU A 245 -3.85 4.18 18.56
CA LEU A 245 -4.63 5.31 19.05
C LEU A 245 -6.13 4.99 19.20
N ARG A 246 -6.71 4.12 18.36
CA ARG A 246 -8.10 3.63 18.56
C ARG A 246 -8.25 2.79 19.82
N ASN A 247 -7.26 1.94 20.15
CA ASN A 247 -7.26 1.20 21.42
C ASN A 247 -7.16 2.17 22.60
N VAL A 248 -6.29 3.20 22.53
CA VAL A 248 -6.19 4.24 23.57
C VAL A 248 -7.51 5.03 23.71
N ASN A 249 -8.16 5.40 22.61
CA ASN A 249 -9.46 6.09 22.64
C ASN A 249 -10.57 5.21 23.25
N ALA A 250 -10.62 3.93 22.88
CA ALA A 250 -11.58 2.97 23.41
C ALA A 250 -11.48 2.84 24.94
N VAL A 251 -10.25 2.79 25.48
CA VAL A 251 -10.02 2.78 26.93
C VAL A 251 -10.34 4.14 27.56
N ALA A 252 -9.79 5.25 27.02
CA ALA A 252 -9.91 6.59 27.59
C ALA A 252 -11.34 7.15 27.62
N THR A 253 -12.12 6.94 26.55
CA THR A 253 -13.40 7.65 26.33
C THR A 253 -14.58 6.70 26.14
N GLY A 254 -14.35 5.45 25.74
CA GLY A 254 -15.41 4.54 25.31
C GLY A 254 -16.12 4.98 24.03
N ARG A 255 -15.49 5.82 23.19
CA ARG A 255 -16.04 6.31 21.92
C ARG A 255 -15.07 5.98 20.77
N ALA A 256 -15.61 5.73 19.59
CA ALA A 256 -14.81 5.44 18.40
C ALA A 256 -14.17 6.71 17.81
N ALA A 257 -14.94 7.80 17.74
CA ALA A 257 -14.50 9.07 17.16
C ALA A 257 -13.39 9.73 17.99
N PHE A 258 -12.32 10.15 17.32
CA PHE A 258 -11.14 10.73 17.97
C PHE A 258 -11.35 12.15 18.55
N SER A 259 -12.42 12.86 18.19
CA SER A 259 -12.74 14.17 18.76
C SER A 259 -13.01 14.12 20.27
N PHE A 260 -13.29 12.94 20.84
CA PHE A 260 -13.34 12.73 22.29
C PHE A 260 -11.95 12.67 22.95
N LEU A 261 -10.90 12.13 22.30
CA LEU A 261 -9.54 12.15 22.85
C LEU A 261 -9.03 13.57 23.13
N ALA A 262 -9.48 14.55 22.35
CA ALA A 262 -9.11 15.93 22.59
C ALA A 262 -9.53 16.45 23.98
N GLN A 263 -10.60 15.91 24.57
CA GLN A 263 -11.12 16.34 25.87
C GLN A 263 -10.35 15.71 27.04
N VAL A 264 -9.50 14.71 26.76
CA VAL A 264 -8.72 13.95 27.75
C VAL A 264 -7.45 14.72 28.13
N SER A 265 -7.10 14.78 29.42
CA SER A 265 -5.85 15.37 29.89
C SER A 265 -4.62 14.50 29.58
N SER A 266 -3.42 15.08 29.61
CA SER A 266 -2.17 14.33 29.41
C SER A 266 -1.94 13.23 30.45
N GLU A 267 -2.49 13.37 31.67
CA GLU A 267 -2.37 12.34 32.71
C GLU A 267 -3.31 11.15 32.43
N GLU A 268 -4.58 11.44 32.13
CA GLU A 268 -5.56 10.43 31.71
C GLU A 268 -5.14 9.72 30.42
N PHE A 269 -4.57 10.45 29.45
CA PHE A 269 -4.07 9.87 28.21
C PHE A 269 -2.92 8.89 28.46
N ARG A 270 -1.94 9.24 29.32
CA ARG A 270 -0.86 8.32 29.72
C ARG A 270 -1.38 7.09 30.45
N ALA A 271 -2.38 7.26 31.33
CA ALA A 271 -3.01 6.15 32.05
C ALA A 271 -3.75 5.20 31.09
N ALA A 272 -4.63 5.74 30.24
CA ALA A 272 -5.39 4.97 29.26
C ALA A 272 -4.50 4.33 28.18
N ARG A 273 -3.39 4.98 27.81
CA ARG A 273 -2.36 4.41 26.93
C ARG A 273 -1.76 3.17 27.54
N ASN A 274 -1.26 3.26 28.78
CA ASN A 274 -0.61 2.14 29.45
C ASN A 274 -1.60 0.98 29.68
N GLN A 275 -2.86 1.29 30.02
CA GLN A 275 -3.96 0.32 30.11
C GLN A 275 -4.27 -0.34 28.75
N ALA A 276 -4.38 0.43 27.68
CA ALA A 276 -4.61 -0.09 26.33
C ALA A 276 -3.47 -1.04 25.89
N THR A 277 -2.21 -0.69 26.13
CA THR A 277 -1.06 -1.58 25.89
C THR A 277 -1.17 -2.89 26.67
N GLN A 278 -1.57 -2.83 27.95
CA GLN A 278 -1.79 -4.02 28.77
C GLN A 278 -2.95 -4.88 28.23
N HIS A 279 -4.08 -4.28 27.87
CA HIS A 279 -5.26 -5.01 27.38
C HIS A 279 -5.04 -5.61 25.99
N VAL A 280 -4.29 -4.94 25.10
CA VAL A 280 -3.81 -5.52 23.84
C VAL A 280 -2.93 -6.73 24.14
N GLY A 281 -1.96 -6.61 25.07
CA GLY A 281 -1.13 -7.74 25.50
C GLY A 281 -1.95 -8.93 25.99
N THR A 282 -2.84 -8.71 26.96
CA THR A 282 -3.75 -9.73 27.50
C THR A 282 -4.60 -10.41 26.42
N PHE A 283 -5.00 -9.68 25.37
CA PHE A 283 -5.73 -10.27 24.25
C PHE A 283 -4.84 -11.03 23.27
N LEU A 284 -3.66 -10.51 22.92
CA LEU A 284 -2.71 -11.21 22.05
C LEU A 284 -2.16 -12.48 22.70
N ASP A 285 -1.93 -12.49 24.02
CA ASP A 285 -1.59 -13.70 24.79
C ASP A 285 -2.70 -14.76 24.69
N ALA A 286 -3.97 -14.34 24.81
CA ALA A 286 -5.11 -15.23 24.65
C ALA A 286 -5.28 -15.74 23.20
N VAL A 287 -5.07 -14.88 22.20
CA VAL A 287 -5.12 -15.24 20.77
C VAL A 287 -4.00 -16.21 20.40
N GLN A 288 -2.77 -15.97 20.86
CA GLN A 288 -1.64 -16.88 20.67
C GLN A 288 -1.91 -18.22 21.37
N GLY A 289 -2.17 -18.22 22.68
CA GLY A 289 -2.27 -19.43 23.49
C GLY A 289 -3.49 -20.31 23.20
N ARG A 290 -4.59 -19.74 22.67
CA ARG A 290 -5.85 -20.47 22.39
C ARG A 290 -6.12 -20.73 20.92
N LEU A 291 -5.72 -19.83 20.02
CA LEU A 291 -5.97 -19.95 18.58
C LEU A 291 -4.70 -20.25 17.78
N GLY A 292 -3.52 -20.10 18.37
CA GLY A 292 -2.24 -20.31 17.69
C GLY A 292 -1.91 -19.21 16.67
N LEU A 293 -2.69 -18.13 16.60
CA LEU A 293 -2.47 -17.02 15.68
C LEU A 293 -1.34 -16.13 16.23
N ASP A 294 -0.11 -16.56 15.97
CA ASP A 294 1.08 -16.18 16.74
C ASP A 294 2.06 -15.26 16.00
N HIS A 295 1.68 -14.78 14.81
CA HIS A 295 2.46 -13.84 14.00
C HIS A 295 1.57 -13.08 13.02
N ASP A 296 2.11 -12.01 12.44
CA ASP A 296 1.37 -11.02 11.67
C ASP A 296 0.52 -11.57 10.50
N ARG A 297 1.09 -12.50 9.72
CA ARG A 297 0.47 -13.10 8.52
C ARG A 297 -0.84 -13.85 8.80
N VAL A 298 -1.05 -14.27 10.06
CA VAL A 298 -2.26 -14.98 10.50
C VAL A 298 -3.11 -14.19 11.50
N LEU A 299 -2.68 -12.98 11.88
CA LEU A 299 -3.45 -12.13 12.79
C LEU A 299 -4.62 -11.46 12.06
N MET A 300 -5.75 -12.18 12.04
CA MET A 300 -6.99 -11.74 11.40
C MET A 300 -7.66 -10.55 12.11
N GLY A 301 -8.54 -9.83 11.41
CA GLY A 301 -9.56 -8.97 12.04
C GLY A 301 -9.08 -7.85 12.98
N ARG A 302 -7.91 -7.24 12.73
CA ARG A 302 -7.21 -6.29 13.62
C ARG A 302 -8.08 -5.19 14.23
N TYR A 303 -9.05 -4.65 13.49
CA TYR A 303 -9.94 -3.58 13.97
C TYR A 303 -11.01 -4.02 14.98
N ALA A 304 -11.15 -5.31 15.26
CA ALA A 304 -11.96 -5.80 16.39
C ALA A 304 -11.25 -5.70 17.74
N ILE A 305 -9.91 -5.62 17.77
CA ILE A 305 -9.12 -5.57 19.01
C ILE A 305 -9.52 -4.38 19.90
N PRO A 306 -9.73 -3.14 19.39
CA PRO A 306 -10.27 -2.03 20.18
C PRO A 306 -11.59 -2.33 20.92
N VAL A 307 -12.46 -3.22 20.40
CA VAL A 307 -13.69 -3.64 21.09
C VAL A 307 -13.36 -4.55 22.27
N VAL A 308 -12.40 -5.46 22.10
CA VAL A 308 -11.94 -6.32 23.19
C VAL A 308 -11.18 -5.51 24.25
N THR A 309 -10.37 -4.52 23.87
CA THR A 309 -9.74 -3.62 24.85
C THR A 309 -10.75 -2.75 25.59
N ARG A 310 -11.85 -2.34 24.95
CA ARG A 310 -12.98 -1.68 25.64
C ARG A 310 -13.61 -2.61 26.66
N HIS A 311 -13.90 -3.86 26.28
CA HIS A 311 -14.47 -4.86 27.18
C HIS A 311 -13.56 -5.15 28.37
N LEU A 312 -12.26 -5.38 28.12
CA LEU A 312 -11.27 -5.60 29.17
C LEU A 312 -11.17 -4.40 30.12
N ALA A 313 -11.16 -3.16 29.61
CA ALA A 313 -11.16 -1.97 30.47
C ALA A 313 -12.41 -1.88 31.36
N LEU A 314 -13.59 -2.27 30.85
CA LEU A 314 -14.85 -2.34 31.62
C LEU A 314 -14.82 -3.44 32.70
N GLN A 315 -14.08 -4.54 32.48
CA GLN A 315 -13.89 -5.64 33.44
C GLN A 315 -12.66 -5.46 34.36
N GLY A 316 -12.01 -4.29 34.35
CA GLY A 316 -10.84 -4.02 35.22
C GLY A 316 -9.50 -4.58 34.72
N GLY A 317 -9.45 -5.06 33.47
CA GLY A 317 -8.22 -5.35 32.73
C GLY A 317 -7.99 -6.82 32.36
N SER A 318 -8.88 -7.72 32.75
CA SER A 318 -8.85 -9.15 32.42
C SER A 318 -10.24 -9.67 32.05
N PHE A 319 -10.30 -10.82 31.37
CA PHE A 319 -11.54 -11.58 31.25
C PHE A 319 -12.02 -12.06 32.63
N ALA A 320 -13.34 -12.13 32.83
CA ALA A 320 -13.94 -12.58 34.08
C ALA A 320 -13.65 -14.07 34.36
N ASP A 321 -13.69 -14.91 33.33
CA ASP A 321 -13.30 -16.32 33.38
C ASP A 321 -12.84 -16.85 32.00
N ALA A 322 -12.48 -18.14 31.96
CA ALA A 322 -12.06 -18.81 30.73
C ALA A 322 -13.16 -18.96 29.67
N ARG A 323 -14.45 -18.92 30.07
CA ARG A 323 -15.60 -19.00 29.16
C ARG A 323 -15.86 -17.66 28.49
N GLU A 324 -15.73 -16.55 29.20
CA GLU A 324 -15.79 -15.22 28.60
C GLU A 324 -14.64 -15.01 27.60
N ARG A 325 -13.41 -15.40 27.97
CA ARG A 325 -12.25 -15.41 27.06
C ARG A 325 -12.54 -16.21 25.79
N ASP A 326 -12.99 -17.45 25.93
CA ASP A 326 -13.23 -18.33 24.77
C ASP A 326 -14.41 -17.85 23.91
N LEU A 327 -15.45 -17.24 24.52
CA LEU A 327 -16.52 -16.56 23.79
C LEU A 327 -16.03 -15.32 23.02
N ALA A 328 -15.07 -14.57 23.59
CA ALA A 328 -14.47 -13.40 22.94
C ALA A 328 -13.60 -13.81 21.75
N LEU A 329 -12.89 -14.93 21.86
CA LEU A 329 -12.13 -15.54 20.78
C LEU A 329 -13.05 -16.10 19.67
N TYR A 330 -14.17 -16.74 20.03
CA TYR A 330 -15.20 -17.13 19.06
C TYR A 330 -15.72 -15.92 18.27
N TRP A 331 -16.09 -14.84 18.97
CA TRP A 331 -16.54 -13.60 18.31
C TRP A 331 -15.47 -13.03 17.41
N TYR A 332 -14.22 -12.95 17.88
CA TYR A 332 -13.08 -12.39 17.17
C TYR A 332 -12.74 -13.17 15.88
N VAL A 333 -12.82 -14.49 15.87
CA VAL A 333 -12.66 -15.27 14.63
C VAL A 333 -13.84 -15.04 13.69
N GLN A 334 -15.07 -15.22 14.20
CA GLN A 334 -16.29 -15.09 13.38
C GLN A 334 -16.43 -13.71 12.72
N GLN A 335 -16.12 -12.61 13.42
CA GLN A 335 -16.18 -11.27 12.83
C GLN A 335 -15.14 -11.06 11.72
N ALA A 336 -13.99 -11.74 11.81
CA ALA A 336 -12.91 -11.61 10.84
C ALA A 336 -13.23 -12.38 9.55
N LEU A 337 -13.68 -13.63 9.64
CA LEU A 337 -14.11 -14.46 8.50
C LEU A 337 -15.17 -13.74 7.65
N TRP A 338 -16.08 -13.03 8.31
CA TRP A 338 -17.17 -12.31 7.65
C TRP A 338 -16.85 -10.83 7.35
N GLY A 339 -15.61 -10.37 7.51
CA GLY A 339 -15.20 -9.02 7.12
C GLY A 339 -15.89 -7.88 7.86
N ARG A 340 -16.27 -8.08 9.13
CA ARG A 340 -17.15 -7.16 9.90
C ARG A 340 -16.69 -5.69 9.95
N PHE A 341 -15.38 -5.46 9.77
CA PHE A 341 -14.70 -4.15 9.81
C PHE A 341 -14.02 -3.75 8.48
N THR A 342 -14.38 -4.32 7.33
CA THR A 342 -13.84 -3.86 6.02
C THR A 342 -14.42 -2.53 5.54
N GLY A 343 -15.61 -2.16 6.04
CA GLY A 343 -16.28 -0.89 5.73
C GLY A 343 -15.97 0.25 6.73
N SER A 344 -17.00 1.01 7.11
CA SER A 344 -16.82 2.18 8.01
C SER A 344 -16.43 1.76 9.43
N VAL A 345 -15.11 1.63 9.67
CA VAL A 345 -14.52 1.20 10.94
C VAL A 345 -15.01 2.04 12.13
N GLU A 346 -15.10 3.36 12.01
CA GLU A 346 -15.56 4.24 13.10
C GLU A 346 -17.04 3.97 13.46
N THR A 347 -17.91 3.80 12.45
CA THR A 347 -19.34 3.50 12.67
C THR A 347 -19.55 2.11 13.27
N VAL A 348 -18.76 1.12 12.84
CA VAL A 348 -18.81 -0.24 13.39
C VAL A 348 -18.31 -0.26 14.83
N LEU A 349 -17.15 0.36 15.11
CA LEU A 349 -16.59 0.45 16.46
C LEU A 349 -17.56 1.13 17.43
N ALA A 350 -18.21 2.23 17.04
CA ALA A 350 -19.19 2.92 17.89
C ALA A 350 -20.33 1.97 18.31
N ARG A 351 -20.90 1.23 17.35
CA ARG A 351 -21.97 0.25 17.62
C ARG A 351 -21.49 -0.89 18.52
N GLU A 352 -20.35 -1.51 18.21
CA GLU A 352 -19.88 -2.66 19.00
C GLU A 352 -19.38 -2.23 20.40
N PHE A 353 -18.90 -0.99 20.59
CA PHE A 353 -18.60 -0.46 21.94
C PHE A 353 -19.86 -0.33 22.80
N GLU A 354 -20.96 0.21 22.27
CA GLU A 354 -22.24 0.29 22.99
C GLU A 354 -22.80 -1.10 23.37
N ILE A 355 -22.57 -2.10 22.51
CA ILE A 355 -23.01 -3.48 22.74
C ILE A 355 -22.11 -4.16 23.78
N ALA A 356 -20.78 -3.99 23.72
CA ALA A 356 -19.88 -4.48 24.76
C ALA A 356 -20.18 -3.86 26.13
N GLU A 357 -20.54 -2.58 26.19
CA GLU A 357 -20.85 -1.87 27.43
C GLU A 357 -22.22 -2.25 28.04
N ARG A 358 -23.21 -2.63 27.22
CA ARG A 358 -24.55 -3.03 27.68
C ARG A 358 -24.72 -4.53 27.89
N ASP A 359 -24.24 -5.33 26.94
CA ASP A 359 -24.56 -6.75 26.79
C ASP A 359 -23.31 -7.66 26.88
N GLY A 360 -22.10 -7.07 26.97
CA GLY A 360 -20.83 -7.78 26.95
C GLY A 360 -20.58 -8.59 25.67
N VAL A 361 -19.67 -9.55 25.76
CA VAL A 361 -19.27 -10.41 24.64
C VAL A 361 -20.44 -11.22 24.07
N ALA A 362 -21.39 -11.64 24.89
CA ALA A 362 -22.60 -12.34 24.43
C ALA A 362 -23.44 -11.48 23.48
N GLY A 363 -23.57 -10.18 23.78
CA GLY A 363 -24.20 -9.21 22.89
C GLY A 363 -23.45 -9.03 21.57
N LEU A 364 -22.11 -9.04 21.60
CA LEU A 364 -21.28 -8.97 20.40
C LEU A 364 -21.49 -10.17 19.47
N VAL A 365 -21.63 -11.38 20.03
CA VAL A 365 -21.98 -12.59 19.26
C VAL A 365 -23.37 -12.47 18.63
N GLU A 366 -24.39 -12.06 19.39
CA GLU A 366 -25.75 -11.92 18.84
C GLU A 366 -25.94 -10.68 17.96
N SER A 367 -25.07 -9.66 18.08
CA SER A 367 -24.88 -8.55 17.13
C SER A 367 -24.42 -9.06 15.77
N LEU A 368 -23.40 -9.93 15.77
CA LEU A 368 -22.83 -10.54 14.57
C LEU A 368 -23.78 -11.56 13.93
N ARG A 369 -24.40 -12.44 14.74
CA ARG A 369 -25.38 -13.43 14.28
C ARG A 369 -26.55 -12.78 13.55
N ARG A 370 -27.13 -11.71 14.09
CA ARG A 370 -28.23 -10.98 13.45
C ARG A 370 -27.80 -10.28 12.16
N TRP A 371 -26.58 -9.76 12.10
CA TRP A 371 -26.03 -9.18 10.87
C TRP A 371 -25.87 -10.24 9.76
N ARG A 372 -25.46 -11.46 10.12
CA ARG A 372 -25.39 -12.63 9.22
C ARG A 372 -26.73 -13.39 9.07
N GLY A 373 -27.87 -12.70 9.19
CA GLY A 373 -29.20 -13.28 8.94
C GLY A 373 -29.63 -14.42 9.88
N GLY A 374 -28.97 -14.58 11.03
CA GLY A 374 -29.22 -15.63 12.01
C GLY A 374 -28.16 -16.75 12.04
N ASN A 375 -27.31 -16.86 11.01
CA ASN A 375 -26.39 -17.99 10.85
C ASN A 375 -24.90 -17.59 10.93
N LEU A 376 -24.11 -18.38 11.65
CA LEU A 376 -22.65 -18.25 11.76
C LEU A 376 -21.92 -19.58 11.45
N THR A 377 -22.65 -20.60 10.95
CA THR A 377 -22.07 -21.84 10.43
C THR A 377 -21.26 -21.55 9.18
N ILE A 378 -20.04 -22.09 9.14
CA ILE A 378 -19.17 -22.08 7.96
C ILE A 378 -19.62 -23.21 7.01
N ALA A 379 -19.82 -22.88 5.75
CA ALA A 379 -20.18 -23.82 4.68
C ALA A 379 -18.94 -24.26 3.88
N PRO A 380 -19.02 -25.33 3.07
CA PRO A 380 -17.89 -25.74 2.22
C PRO A 380 -17.42 -24.63 1.26
N HIS A 381 -18.33 -23.83 0.71
CA HIS A 381 -17.98 -22.77 -0.23
C HIS A 381 -17.17 -21.62 0.39
N ASP A 382 -17.22 -21.42 1.71
CA ASP A 382 -16.41 -20.39 2.36
C ASP A 382 -14.89 -20.69 2.24
N PHE A 383 -14.51 -21.94 1.98
CA PHE A 383 -13.13 -22.38 1.73
C PHE A 383 -12.73 -22.32 0.23
N GLU A 384 -13.49 -21.63 -0.63
CA GLU A 384 -13.16 -21.42 -2.05
C GLU A 384 -12.16 -20.29 -2.30
N GLY A 385 -11.82 -19.52 -1.27
CA GLY A 385 -10.77 -18.51 -1.33
C GLY A 385 -9.40 -19.09 -1.72
N ALA A 386 -8.63 -18.31 -2.48
CA ALA A 386 -7.27 -18.66 -2.91
C ALA A 386 -6.22 -17.75 -2.26
N GLY A 387 -4.99 -18.24 -2.20
CA GLY A 387 -3.85 -17.52 -1.63
C GLY A 387 -3.81 -17.50 -0.11
N VAL A 388 -2.74 -16.95 0.43
CA VAL A 388 -2.43 -16.92 1.88
C VAL A 388 -3.10 -15.75 2.62
N GLY A 389 -3.59 -14.72 1.91
CA GLY A 389 -4.32 -13.61 2.53
C GLY A 389 -5.85 -13.72 2.43
N SER A 390 -6.38 -14.82 1.84
CA SER A 390 -7.78 -15.18 2.02
C SER A 390 -8.11 -15.33 3.50
N ARG A 391 -9.28 -14.82 3.94
CA ARG A 391 -9.74 -14.89 5.34
C ARG A 391 -9.76 -16.31 5.93
N PHE A 392 -9.85 -17.34 5.09
CA PHE A 392 -9.91 -18.73 5.51
C PHE A 392 -8.53 -19.41 5.63
N TYR A 393 -7.44 -18.81 5.12
CA TYR A 393 -6.08 -19.30 5.37
C TYR A 393 -5.67 -19.21 6.87
N PRO A 394 -5.88 -18.07 7.58
CA PRO A 394 -5.65 -18.01 9.02
C PRO A 394 -6.51 -19.01 9.82
N LEU A 395 -7.71 -19.37 9.34
CA LEU A 395 -8.54 -20.39 9.97
C LEU A 395 -7.98 -21.81 9.76
N LEU A 396 -7.48 -22.13 8.56
CA LEU A 396 -6.78 -23.39 8.30
C LEU A 396 -5.55 -23.53 9.22
N TYR A 397 -4.76 -22.46 9.36
CA TYR A 397 -3.62 -22.43 10.28
C TYR A 397 -4.05 -22.63 11.74
N LEU A 398 -5.04 -21.88 12.22
CA LEU A 398 -5.66 -22.04 13.55
C LEU A 398 -6.08 -23.48 13.79
N MET A 399 -6.82 -24.10 12.86
CA MET A 399 -7.24 -25.49 12.94
C MET A 399 -6.05 -26.44 13.04
N THR A 400 -5.01 -26.27 12.20
CA THR A 400 -3.77 -27.06 12.25
C THR A 400 -3.09 -26.99 13.62
N ARG A 401 -2.94 -25.79 14.19
CA ARG A 401 -2.26 -25.58 15.49
C ARG A 401 -3.09 -26.13 16.66
N VAL A 402 -4.39 -25.86 16.67
CA VAL A 402 -5.29 -26.16 17.80
C VAL A 402 -5.74 -27.62 17.82
N LEU A 403 -6.05 -28.23 16.66
CA LEU A 403 -6.56 -29.60 16.54
C LEU A 403 -5.45 -30.66 16.42
N GLU A 404 -4.19 -30.29 16.64
CA GLU A 404 -3.03 -31.19 16.65
C GLU A 404 -2.85 -31.98 15.34
N ALA A 405 -3.07 -31.30 14.21
CA ALA A 405 -2.76 -31.78 12.87
C ALA A 405 -1.32 -32.32 12.79
N ARG A 406 -1.10 -33.44 12.09
CA ARG A 406 0.16 -34.17 12.12
C ARG A 406 0.99 -33.95 10.86
N ASP A 407 2.30 -33.83 11.07
CA ASP A 407 3.31 -33.82 10.01
C ASP A 407 3.34 -35.17 9.25
N PHE A 408 3.26 -35.14 7.92
CA PHE A 408 3.13 -36.34 7.08
C PHE A 408 4.35 -37.28 7.10
N GLY A 409 5.55 -36.79 7.41
CA GLY A 409 6.76 -37.61 7.42
C GLY A 409 7.05 -38.19 8.79
N THR A 410 6.84 -37.41 9.85
CA THR A 410 7.23 -37.74 11.23
C THR A 410 6.08 -38.13 12.14
N GLY A 411 4.82 -37.86 11.76
CA GLY A 411 3.62 -38.18 12.53
C GLY A 411 3.38 -37.29 13.75
N ASN A 412 4.25 -36.31 14.02
CA ASN A 412 4.16 -35.45 15.20
C ASN A 412 3.11 -34.34 15.03
N PRO A 413 2.42 -33.93 16.12
CA PRO A 413 1.55 -32.76 16.09
C PRO A 413 2.29 -31.46 15.76
N LEU A 414 1.76 -30.70 14.81
CA LEU A 414 2.22 -29.38 14.35
C LEU A 414 1.88 -28.24 15.35
N LYS A 415 1.68 -28.60 16.62
CA LYS A 415 1.26 -27.70 17.70
C LYS A 415 2.43 -26.96 18.36
N ARG A 416 3.61 -27.57 18.40
CA ARG A 416 4.81 -27.07 19.10
C ARG A 416 5.94 -26.79 18.14
N GLU A 417 6.81 -25.84 18.50
CA GLU A 417 8.16 -25.80 17.96
C GLU A 417 8.89 -27.11 18.26
N MET A 418 9.25 -27.82 17.20
CA MET A 418 10.16 -28.97 17.26
C MET A 418 11.59 -28.42 17.12
N LEU A 419 12.51 -28.86 17.99
CA LEU A 419 13.83 -28.21 18.16
C LEU A 419 14.78 -28.45 16.97
N GLY A 420 14.73 -27.58 15.96
CA GLY A 420 15.72 -27.54 14.87
C GLY A 420 15.34 -26.64 13.70
N ARG A 421 16.33 -26.16 12.95
CA ARG A 421 16.11 -25.26 11.79
C ARG A 421 15.25 -25.87 10.66
N LEU A 422 15.23 -27.21 10.55
CA LEU A 422 14.40 -27.94 9.58
C LEU A 422 12.97 -28.24 10.08
N SER A 423 12.58 -27.67 11.21
CA SER A 423 11.29 -27.91 11.89
C SER A 423 10.34 -26.72 11.85
N SER A 424 10.71 -25.61 11.21
CA SER A 424 9.77 -24.53 10.90
C SER A 424 8.61 -25.05 10.04
N LEU A 425 7.43 -24.45 10.23
CA LEU A 425 6.25 -24.77 9.45
C LEU A 425 6.40 -24.23 8.02
N GLN A 426 5.84 -24.96 7.07
CA GLN A 426 5.79 -24.56 5.67
C GLN A 426 4.41 -24.85 5.08
N VAL A 427 4.00 -24.01 4.13
CA VAL A 427 2.83 -24.29 3.29
C VAL A 427 3.24 -25.36 2.27
N HIS A 428 2.37 -26.36 2.11
CA HIS A 428 2.55 -27.43 1.14
C HIS A 428 1.29 -27.55 0.27
N HIS A 429 1.46 -27.37 -1.03
CA HIS A 429 0.43 -27.61 -2.04
C HIS A 429 0.29 -29.12 -2.26
N LEU A 430 -0.80 -29.70 -1.75
CA LEU A 430 -1.04 -31.15 -1.78
C LEU A 430 -0.98 -31.72 -3.19
N PHE A 431 -1.51 -30.96 -4.15
CA PHE A 431 -1.25 -31.06 -5.57
C PHE A 431 -0.25 -29.94 -5.94
N PRO A 432 1.02 -30.25 -6.29
CA PRO A 432 2.06 -29.24 -6.54
C PRO A 432 1.71 -28.28 -7.68
N LYS A 433 2.20 -27.03 -7.63
CA LYS A 433 1.78 -25.96 -8.58
C LYS A 433 2.04 -26.35 -10.03
N ALA A 434 3.26 -26.80 -10.34
CA ALA A 434 3.65 -27.22 -11.69
C ALA A 434 2.79 -28.39 -12.21
N TYR A 435 2.52 -29.37 -11.34
CA TYR A 435 1.72 -30.55 -11.68
C TYR A 435 0.28 -30.19 -12.08
N LEU A 436 -0.33 -29.23 -11.39
CA LEU A 436 -1.67 -28.75 -11.73
C LEU A 436 -1.69 -27.91 -13.02
N TYR A 437 -0.70 -27.03 -13.23
CA TYR A 437 -0.59 -26.25 -14.47
C TYR A 437 -0.38 -27.14 -15.71
N GLU A 438 0.38 -28.23 -15.60
CA GLU A 438 0.54 -29.24 -16.66
C GLU A 438 -0.79 -29.92 -17.05
N HIS A 439 -1.76 -29.96 -16.13
CA HIS A 439 -3.11 -30.50 -16.37
C HIS A 439 -4.16 -29.41 -16.69
N GLY A 440 -3.75 -28.15 -16.84
CA GLY A 440 -4.61 -27.04 -17.31
C GLY A 440 -5.46 -26.35 -16.24
N TYR A 441 -5.15 -26.53 -14.94
CA TYR A 441 -5.84 -25.84 -13.86
C TYR A 441 -5.44 -24.36 -13.73
N THR A 442 -6.35 -23.51 -13.27
CA THR A 442 -6.12 -22.07 -13.12
C THR A 442 -5.26 -21.74 -11.90
N ARG A 443 -4.67 -20.54 -11.84
CA ARG A 443 -3.92 -20.08 -10.65
C ARG A 443 -4.82 -20.03 -9.39
N GLY A 444 -6.12 -19.76 -9.55
CA GLY A 444 -7.11 -19.84 -8.49
C GLY A 444 -7.27 -21.27 -7.96
N ASP A 445 -7.50 -22.24 -8.84
CA ASP A 445 -7.58 -23.66 -8.47
C ASP A 445 -6.27 -24.14 -7.79
N VAL A 446 -5.11 -23.74 -8.33
CA VAL A 446 -3.78 -24.11 -7.84
C VAL A 446 -3.53 -23.59 -6.42
N ASN A 447 -3.94 -22.34 -6.13
CA ASN A 447 -3.71 -21.68 -4.86
C ASN A 447 -4.93 -21.68 -3.93
N ALA A 448 -5.96 -22.49 -4.21
CA ALA A 448 -7.11 -22.66 -3.33
C ALA A 448 -6.65 -23.05 -1.91
N VAL A 449 -7.22 -22.44 -0.87
CA VAL A 449 -6.90 -22.77 0.53
C VAL A 449 -7.15 -24.25 0.82
N ALA A 450 -8.12 -24.87 0.15
CA ALA A 450 -8.39 -26.30 0.22
C ALA A 450 -7.33 -27.21 -0.47
N ASN A 451 -6.33 -26.66 -1.17
CA ASN A 451 -5.12 -27.38 -1.63
C ASN A 451 -3.98 -27.33 -0.59
N PHE A 452 -4.04 -26.46 0.40
CA PHE A 452 -2.92 -26.25 1.33
C PHE A 452 -2.93 -27.23 2.50
N ALA A 453 -1.76 -27.75 2.82
CA ALA A 453 -1.44 -28.42 4.08
C ALA A 453 -0.27 -27.71 4.77
N PHE A 454 -0.06 -28.00 6.04
CA PHE A 454 1.12 -27.52 6.77
C PHE A 454 2.03 -28.70 7.10
N LEU A 455 3.33 -28.54 6.86
CA LEU A 455 4.34 -29.56 7.11
C LEU A 455 5.58 -28.94 7.77
N THR A 456 6.42 -29.77 8.39
CA THR A 456 7.78 -29.33 8.73
C THR A 456 8.60 -29.14 7.45
N GLN A 457 9.54 -28.18 7.46
CA GLN A 457 10.45 -27.95 6.33
C GLN A 457 11.15 -29.24 5.87
N LYS A 458 11.58 -30.12 6.80
CA LYS A 458 12.13 -31.43 6.46
C LYS A 458 11.18 -32.25 5.59
N THR A 459 9.93 -32.41 6.01
CA THR A 459 8.96 -33.27 5.31
C THR A 459 8.48 -32.64 4.00
N ASN A 460 8.34 -31.33 3.93
CA ASN A 460 8.05 -30.64 2.67
C ASN A 460 9.15 -30.90 1.61
N LEU A 461 10.42 -30.88 2.03
CA LEU A 461 11.56 -31.23 1.17
C LEU A 461 11.65 -32.74 0.83
N GLU A 462 11.21 -33.63 1.72
CA GLU A 462 11.18 -35.09 1.47
C GLU A 462 10.04 -35.53 0.54
N ILE A 463 8.92 -34.79 0.50
CA ILE A 463 7.82 -35.00 -0.46
C ILE A 463 8.15 -34.31 -1.80
N GLY A 464 8.60 -33.05 -1.75
CA GLY A 464 8.91 -32.26 -2.95
C GLY A 464 7.72 -32.13 -3.90
N LYS A 465 7.99 -32.17 -5.21
CA LYS A 465 6.98 -32.02 -6.28
C LYS A 465 6.32 -33.35 -6.71
N ARG A 466 6.21 -34.32 -5.80
CA ARG A 466 5.58 -35.61 -6.10
C ARG A 466 4.06 -35.49 -6.24
N ALA A 467 3.47 -36.29 -7.13
CA ALA A 467 2.02 -36.29 -7.30
C ALA A 467 1.31 -36.94 -6.09
N PRO A 468 0.16 -36.41 -5.65
CA PRO A 468 -0.55 -36.91 -4.45
C PRO A 468 -0.93 -38.39 -4.51
N PHE A 469 -1.32 -38.93 -5.67
CA PHE A 469 -1.59 -40.36 -5.84
C PHE A 469 -0.36 -41.26 -5.56
N GLU A 470 0.86 -40.72 -5.58
CA GLU A 470 2.07 -41.48 -5.22
C GLU A 470 2.39 -41.40 -3.73
N TYR A 471 2.38 -40.20 -3.14
CA TYR A 471 2.91 -39.99 -1.79
C TYR A 471 1.85 -40.13 -0.69
N LEU A 472 0.58 -39.79 -0.94
CA LEU A 472 -0.48 -39.96 0.05
C LEU A 472 -0.68 -41.43 0.49
N PRO A 473 -0.62 -42.45 -0.40
CA PRO A 473 -0.61 -43.85 0.01
C PRO A 473 0.55 -44.21 0.95
N GLU A 474 1.74 -43.63 0.71
CA GLU A 474 2.90 -43.84 1.60
C GLU A 474 2.70 -43.19 2.96
N VAL A 475 2.13 -41.98 3.02
CA VAL A 475 1.83 -41.29 4.28
C VAL A 475 0.78 -42.05 5.09
N ALA A 476 -0.31 -42.51 4.45
CA ALA A 476 -1.32 -43.33 5.11
C ALA A 476 -0.76 -44.64 5.70
N ALA A 477 0.20 -45.27 5.01
CA ALA A 477 0.85 -46.50 5.45
C ALA A 477 1.92 -46.28 6.54
N LYS A 478 2.68 -45.17 6.47
CA LYS A 478 3.78 -44.85 7.41
C LYS A 478 3.31 -44.14 8.68
N GLN A 479 2.31 -43.27 8.56
CA GLN A 479 1.81 -42.40 9.63
C GLN A 479 0.25 -42.43 9.70
N PRO A 480 -0.36 -43.54 10.19
CA PRO A 480 -1.81 -43.66 10.28
C PRO A 480 -2.46 -42.51 11.08
N GLY A 481 -3.55 -41.95 10.56
CA GLY A 481 -4.22 -40.78 11.14
C GLY A 481 -3.62 -39.43 10.74
N ALA A 482 -2.49 -39.38 10.01
CA ALA A 482 -1.89 -38.10 9.61
C ALA A 482 -2.69 -37.38 8.52
N LEU A 483 -3.17 -38.10 7.50
CA LEU A 483 -4.00 -37.55 6.42
C LEU A 483 -5.34 -37.04 6.97
N GLU A 484 -5.98 -37.83 7.82
CA GLU A 484 -7.24 -37.51 8.48
C GLU A 484 -7.10 -36.27 9.37
N SER A 485 -5.95 -36.10 10.05
CA SER A 485 -5.65 -34.93 10.87
C SER A 485 -5.38 -33.64 10.08
N GLN A 486 -5.24 -33.72 8.76
CA GLN A 486 -5.15 -32.57 7.84
C GLN A 486 -6.35 -32.50 6.87
N TRP A 487 -7.45 -33.19 7.20
CA TRP A 487 -8.72 -33.18 6.47
C TRP A 487 -8.60 -33.60 5.00
N ILE A 488 -7.70 -34.54 4.73
CA ILE A 488 -7.52 -35.14 3.40
C ILE A 488 -8.66 -36.14 3.14
N PRO A 489 -9.39 -36.04 2.02
CA PRO A 489 -10.33 -37.07 1.58
C PRO A 489 -9.63 -38.42 1.41
N MET A 490 -10.17 -39.47 2.04
CA MET A 490 -9.54 -40.80 2.11
C MET A 490 -9.93 -41.77 0.96
N ASP A 491 -10.56 -41.25 -0.10
CA ASP A 491 -10.77 -41.99 -1.36
C ASP A 491 -9.56 -41.78 -2.28
N PRO A 492 -8.76 -42.82 -2.59
CA PRO A 492 -7.58 -42.68 -3.44
C PRO A 492 -7.88 -42.28 -4.89
N GLU A 493 -9.12 -42.43 -5.37
CA GLU A 493 -9.51 -41.94 -6.68
C GLU A 493 -9.52 -40.40 -6.74
N LEU A 494 -9.70 -39.72 -5.60
CA LEU A 494 -9.62 -38.26 -5.51
C LEU A 494 -8.17 -37.74 -5.51
N TRP A 495 -7.16 -38.58 -5.37
CA TRP A 495 -5.74 -38.16 -5.36
C TRP A 495 -5.14 -38.01 -6.77
N LYS A 496 -5.97 -38.22 -7.80
CA LYS A 496 -5.63 -38.15 -9.24
C LYS A 496 -5.92 -36.74 -9.80
N PRO A 497 -5.18 -36.29 -10.82
CA PRO A 497 -5.30 -34.92 -11.32
C PRO A 497 -6.69 -34.67 -11.94
N GLU A 498 -7.26 -35.65 -12.64
CA GLU A 498 -8.58 -35.53 -13.28
C GLU A 498 -9.74 -35.46 -12.28
N ARG A 499 -9.47 -35.65 -10.99
CA ARG A 499 -10.42 -35.58 -9.87
C ARG A 499 -10.10 -34.45 -8.89
N TYR A 500 -9.20 -33.53 -9.25
CA TYR A 500 -8.72 -32.47 -8.36
C TYR A 500 -9.84 -31.55 -7.84
N LEU A 501 -10.83 -31.18 -8.68
CA LEU A 501 -11.95 -30.35 -8.22
C LEU A 501 -12.86 -31.11 -7.23
N ASP A 502 -13.15 -32.39 -7.49
CA ASP A 502 -13.87 -33.27 -6.56
C ASP A 502 -13.11 -33.44 -5.23
N PHE A 503 -11.76 -33.46 -5.27
CA PHE A 503 -10.91 -33.48 -4.08
C PHE A 503 -11.04 -32.18 -3.29
N LEU A 504 -11.01 -31.02 -3.96
CA LEU A 504 -11.24 -29.72 -3.31
C LEU A 504 -12.62 -29.67 -2.67
N ASP A 505 -13.69 -30.08 -3.37
CA ASP A 505 -15.06 -30.13 -2.81
C ASP A 505 -15.17 -31.05 -1.58
N ALA A 506 -14.61 -32.26 -1.66
CA ALA A 506 -14.57 -33.18 -0.52
C ALA A 506 -13.76 -32.63 0.66
N ARG A 507 -12.63 -31.96 0.39
CA ARG A 507 -11.78 -31.35 1.43
C ARG A 507 -12.43 -30.11 2.05
N LYS A 508 -13.04 -29.23 1.25
CA LYS A 508 -13.84 -28.08 1.71
C LYS A 508 -14.92 -28.51 2.69
N ALA A 509 -15.60 -29.64 2.45
CA ALA A 509 -16.59 -30.20 3.36
C ALA A 509 -16.00 -30.67 4.70
N LEU A 510 -14.88 -31.39 4.68
CA LEU A 510 -14.18 -31.84 5.90
C LEU A 510 -13.62 -30.65 6.72
N LEU A 511 -13.08 -29.64 6.04
CA LEU A 511 -12.59 -28.40 6.64
C LEU A 511 -13.73 -27.62 7.31
N ALA A 512 -14.85 -27.42 6.63
CA ALA A 512 -16.02 -26.75 7.20
C ALA A 512 -16.57 -27.50 8.44
N GLU A 513 -16.68 -28.82 8.39
CA GLU A 513 -17.14 -29.61 9.54
C GLU A 513 -16.18 -29.48 10.76
N ALA A 514 -14.86 -29.51 10.52
CA ALA A 514 -13.85 -29.33 11.56
C ALA A 514 -13.82 -27.91 12.12
N ALA A 515 -13.94 -26.88 11.28
CA ALA A 515 -14.00 -25.48 11.68
C ALA A 515 -15.20 -25.21 12.60
N ASN A 516 -16.41 -25.66 12.22
CA ASN A 516 -17.60 -25.48 13.05
C ASN A 516 -17.47 -26.20 14.40
N ARG A 517 -17.05 -27.48 14.42
CA ARG A 517 -16.83 -28.21 15.68
C ARG A 517 -15.88 -27.51 16.64
N LEU A 518 -14.81 -26.91 16.11
CA LEU A 518 -13.85 -26.16 16.92
C LEU A 518 -14.45 -24.85 17.45
N LEU A 519 -15.09 -24.05 16.59
CA LEU A 519 -15.70 -22.78 16.99
C LEU A 519 -16.88 -22.99 17.96
N ASP A 520 -17.70 -24.03 17.77
CA ASP A 520 -18.76 -24.40 18.70
C ASP A 520 -18.21 -24.80 20.09
N SER A 521 -16.99 -25.36 20.18
CA SER A 521 -16.37 -25.66 21.48
C SER A 521 -15.95 -24.40 22.25
N PHE A 522 -15.55 -23.33 21.56
CA PHE A 522 -15.31 -22.02 22.15
C PHE A 522 -16.64 -21.34 22.56
N LEU A 523 -17.66 -21.36 21.70
CA LEU A 523 -19.00 -20.82 21.97
C LEU A 523 -19.68 -21.50 23.18
N ALA A 524 -19.51 -22.82 23.31
CA ALA A 524 -20.05 -23.59 24.43
C ALA A 524 -19.22 -23.44 25.72
N GLY A 525 -17.96 -22.99 25.64
CA GLY A 525 -17.01 -22.99 26.75
C GLY A 525 -16.54 -24.40 27.13
N THR A 526 -16.43 -25.31 26.17
CA THR A 526 -16.03 -26.72 26.35
C THR A 526 -14.63 -27.04 25.82
N ALA A 527 -13.97 -26.09 25.13
CA ALA A 527 -12.57 -26.21 24.75
C ALA A 527 -11.68 -26.36 26.00
N ASP A 528 -10.70 -27.28 25.98
CA ASP A 528 -9.80 -27.56 27.11
C ASP A 528 -9.09 -26.26 27.56
N PRO A 529 -9.30 -25.77 28.79
CA PRO A 529 -8.72 -24.50 29.25
C PRO A 529 -7.22 -24.59 29.56
N THR A 530 -6.64 -25.80 29.59
CA THR A 530 -5.21 -26.07 29.85
C THR A 530 -4.38 -26.32 28.58
N ALA A 531 -5.06 -26.45 27.42
CA ALA A 531 -4.40 -26.49 26.12
C ALA A 531 -3.87 -25.09 25.74
N ASP A 532 -2.61 -24.85 26.11
CA ASP A 532 -1.81 -23.68 25.72
C ASP A 532 -0.91 -23.99 24.51
N LEU A 533 -0.51 -22.95 23.78
CA LEU A 533 0.18 -23.03 22.50
C LEU A 533 1.49 -22.26 22.54
N SER A 534 2.60 -22.95 22.22
CA SER A 534 3.86 -22.26 21.95
C SER A 534 3.71 -21.41 20.69
N ARG A 535 4.43 -20.30 20.65
CA ARG A 535 4.72 -19.59 19.40
C ARG A 535 5.43 -20.52 18.40
N ALA A 536 5.38 -20.16 17.12
CA ALA A 536 6.15 -20.73 16.02
C ALA A 536 6.59 -19.61 15.05
N GLU A 537 7.59 -19.89 14.21
CA GLU A 537 7.99 -19.02 13.11
C GLU A 537 6.90 -18.96 12.00
N PRO A 538 6.75 -17.82 11.29
CA PRO A 538 5.81 -17.69 10.17
C PRO A 538 6.01 -18.76 9.08
N PRO A 539 4.95 -19.45 8.61
CA PRO A 539 5.07 -20.45 7.57
C PRO A 539 5.59 -19.86 6.24
N VAL A 540 6.60 -20.52 5.67
CA VAL A 540 7.20 -20.19 4.38
C VAL A 540 6.63 -21.09 3.29
N ASP A 541 6.22 -20.53 2.15
CA ASP A 541 5.97 -21.27 0.91
C ASP A 541 7.32 -21.46 0.18
N LEU A 542 7.70 -22.69 -0.14
CA LEU A 542 8.92 -22.98 -0.92
C LEU A 542 8.69 -22.97 -2.43
N GLU A 543 7.44 -23.13 -2.90
CA GLU A 543 7.10 -22.94 -4.30
C GLU A 543 6.78 -21.45 -4.56
N MET A 544 7.68 -20.55 -4.13
CA MET A 544 7.54 -19.12 -4.39
C MET A 544 7.28 -18.90 -5.90
N ASP A 545 6.14 -18.28 -6.20
CA ASP A 545 5.77 -17.82 -7.54
C ASP A 545 6.90 -16.90 -8.06
N GLU A 546 7.24 -16.95 -9.35
CA GLU A 546 8.24 -16.03 -9.92
C GLU A 546 7.77 -14.58 -9.72
N ARG A 547 6.45 -14.35 -9.87
CA ARG A 547 5.77 -13.08 -9.51
C ARG A 547 5.98 -12.68 -8.05
N SER A 548 6.15 -13.63 -7.13
CA SER A 548 6.35 -13.32 -5.70
C SER A 548 7.69 -12.62 -5.45
N GLY A 549 8.73 -13.01 -6.19
CA GLY A 549 10.03 -12.32 -6.19
C GLY A 549 9.95 -10.95 -6.86
N GLU A 550 9.25 -10.83 -7.99
CA GLU A 550 9.03 -9.55 -8.67
C GLU A 550 8.33 -8.51 -7.75
N ILE A 551 7.41 -8.95 -6.89
CA ILE A 551 6.72 -8.10 -5.91
C ILE A 551 7.64 -7.71 -4.73
N ASP A 552 8.58 -8.56 -4.32
CA ASP A 552 9.60 -8.21 -3.31
C ASP A 552 10.63 -7.21 -3.87
N ASP A 553 11.10 -7.41 -5.10
CA ASP A 553 11.99 -6.48 -5.80
C ASP A 553 11.30 -5.12 -6.05
N LEU A 554 10.03 -5.11 -6.47
CA LEU A 554 9.19 -3.92 -6.55
C LEU A 554 9.08 -3.21 -5.18
N THR A 555 8.85 -3.97 -4.11
CA THR A 555 8.76 -3.43 -2.75
C THR A 555 10.07 -2.81 -2.31
N ALA A 556 11.21 -3.40 -2.66
CA ALA A 556 12.53 -2.85 -2.40
C ALA A 556 12.77 -1.54 -3.18
N GLU A 557 12.47 -1.49 -4.49
CA GLU A 557 12.58 -0.24 -5.26
C GLU A 557 11.67 0.85 -4.68
N PHE A 558 10.44 0.49 -4.28
CA PHE A 558 9.50 1.43 -3.69
C PHE A 558 10.02 2.00 -2.36
N GLN A 559 10.64 1.19 -1.52
CA GLN A 559 11.30 1.65 -0.28
C GLN A 559 12.52 2.54 -0.56
N GLU A 560 13.34 2.26 -1.58
CA GLU A 560 14.44 3.14 -2.00
C GLU A 560 13.94 4.49 -2.52
N LEU A 561 12.81 4.50 -3.24
CA LEU A 561 12.11 5.70 -3.71
C LEU A 561 11.34 6.45 -2.60
N GLY A 562 11.24 5.89 -1.39
CA GLY A 562 10.58 6.52 -0.24
C GLY A 562 9.07 6.28 -0.13
N PHE A 563 8.53 5.29 -0.84
CA PHE A 563 7.16 4.81 -0.71
C PHE A 563 7.03 3.78 0.44
N ALA A 564 5.81 3.54 0.90
CA ALA A 564 5.51 2.52 1.90
C ALA A 564 5.56 1.10 1.32
N ALA A 565 5.74 0.10 2.18
CA ALA A 565 5.55 -1.29 1.82
C ALA A 565 4.05 -1.62 1.63
N PRO A 566 3.68 -2.51 0.69
CA PRO A 566 2.33 -3.02 0.57
C PRO A 566 1.98 -4.04 1.66
N LEU A 567 0.69 -4.21 1.90
CA LEU A 567 0.13 -5.47 2.40
C LEU A 567 0.17 -6.48 1.24
N ARG A 568 0.81 -7.63 1.42
CA ARG A 568 0.88 -8.68 0.39
C ARG A 568 -0.31 -9.64 0.45
N ASP A 569 -0.67 -10.18 -0.71
CA ASP A 569 -1.72 -11.21 -0.90
C ASP A 569 -3.11 -10.79 -0.35
N ALA A 570 -3.40 -9.49 -0.29
CA ALA A 570 -4.44 -8.93 0.57
C ALA A 570 -5.85 -9.03 -0.01
N GLU A 571 -6.75 -9.73 0.69
CA GLU A 571 -8.15 -9.85 0.32
C GLU A 571 -8.93 -8.53 0.52
N ILE A 572 -9.29 -7.87 -0.58
CA ILE A 572 -10.12 -6.66 -0.62
C ILE A 572 -11.58 -7.08 -0.80
N ALA A 573 -12.51 -6.40 -0.12
CA ALA A 573 -13.94 -6.74 -0.17
C ALA A 573 -14.85 -5.51 -0.16
N ASP A 574 -16.06 -5.70 -0.68
CA ASP A 574 -17.08 -4.66 -0.70
C ASP A 574 -17.48 -4.27 0.74
N PRO A 575 -17.45 -2.97 1.09
CA PRO A 575 -17.65 -2.50 2.46
C PRO A 575 -19.10 -2.56 2.94
N ALA A 576 -20.07 -2.87 2.06
CA ALA A 576 -21.49 -2.98 2.39
C ALA A 576 -21.97 -4.45 2.48
N THR A 577 -21.44 -5.34 1.63
CA THR A 577 -21.82 -6.76 1.58
C THR A 577 -20.82 -7.70 2.28
N GLY A 578 -19.55 -7.31 2.39
CA GLY A 578 -18.45 -8.15 2.88
C GLY A 578 -17.90 -9.15 1.86
N HIS A 579 -18.47 -9.20 0.65
CA HIS A 579 -18.07 -10.07 -0.47
C HIS A 579 -16.67 -9.69 -1.00
N VAL A 580 -15.86 -10.69 -1.34
CA VAL A 580 -14.50 -10.49 -1.88
C VAL A 580 -14.56 -9.82 -3.26
N LEU A 581 -13.68 -8.85 -3.51
CA LEU A 581 -13.54 -8.14 -4.79
C LEU A 581 -12.19 -8.42 -5.46
N SER A 582 -11.16 -8.81 -4.71
CA SER A 582 -9.79 -9.11 -5.20
C SER A 582 -8.97 -9.77 -4.09
N VAL A 583 -7.92 -10.51 -4.45
CA VAL A 583 -6.87 -10.97 -3.52
C VAL A 583 -5.51 -10.46 -4.02
N ALA A 584 -5.33 -9.15 -3.94
CA ALA A 584 -4.27 -8.39 -4.59
C ALA A 584 -2.87 -8.79 -4.11
N GLU A 585 -1.93 -9.05 -5.02
CA GLU A 585 -0.54 -9.38 -4.65
C GLU A 585 0.14 -8.29 -3.81
N ALA A 586 -0.21 -7.03 -4.05
CA ALA A 586 0.28 -5.88 -3.29
C ALA A 586 -0.80 -4.80 -3.15
N PHE A 587 -1.16 -4.46 -1.92
CA PHE A 587 -2.19 -3.49 -1.58
C PHE A 587 -1.67 -2.42 -0.62
N TRP A 588 -1.78 -1.15 -1.03
CA TRP A 588 -1.51 0.02 -0.20
C TRP A 588 -2.85 0.64 0.21
N PRO A 589 -3.43 0.29 1.37
CA PRO A 589 -4.72 0.83 1.82
C PRO A 589 -4.70 2.36 1.95
N ASP A 590 -3.57 2.92 2.35
CA ASP A 590 -3.38 4.37 2.48
C ASP A 590 -2.71 5.01 1.24
N GLY A 591 -2.49 4.25 0.16
CA GLY A 591 -1.75 4.68 -1.02
C GLY A 591 -0.22 4.68 -0.83
N LEU A 592 0.53 4.92 -1.92
CA LEU A 592 1.98 4.67 -1.98
C LEU A 592 2.81 5.52 -1.01
N GLN A 593 2.43 6.78 -0.81
CA GLN A 593 2.86 7.59 0.34
C GLN A 593 1.64 7.63 1.27
N PRO A 594 1.65 7.04 2.47
CA PRO A 594 0.43 6.82 3.26
C PRO A 594 -0.39 8.09 3.47
N GLY A 595 -1.67 8.09 3.07
CA GLY A 595 -2.57 9.24 3.06
C GLY A 595 -2.42 10.19 1.87
N MET A 596 -1.60 9.91 0.85
CA MET A 596 -1.33 10.81 -0.28
C MET A 596 -1.95 10.27 -1.58
N GLY A 597 -3.21 10.65 -1.83
CA GLY A 597 -4.05 10.09 -2.90
C GLY A 597 -4.92 8.92 -2.42
N SER A 598 -5.46 8.15 -3.38
CA SER A 598 -6.26 6.95 -3.11
C SER A 598 -5.42 5.75 -2.70
N SER A 599 -6.09 4.78 -2.07
CA SER A 599 -5.62 3.40 -1.93
C SER A 599 -5.19 2.83 -3.27
N VAL A 600 -4.05 2.13 -3.31
CA VAL A 600 -3.48 1.54 -4.55
C VAL A 600 -3.50 0.02 -4.45
N VAL A 601 -3.93 -0.64 -5.53
CA VAL A 601 -4.08 -2.09 -5.63
C VAL A 601 -3.26 -2.56 -6.83
N LEU A 602 -2.41 -3.58 -6.65
CA LEU A 602 -1.82 -4.35 -7.73
C LEU A 602 -2.46 -5.74 -7.73
N GLU A 603 -3.18 -6.04 -8.80
CA GLU A 603 -3.94 -7.27 -9.03
C GLU A 603 -3.55 -7.80 -10.40
N VAL A 604 -2.61 -8.75 -10.44
CA VAL A 604 -1.98 -9.19 -11.70
C VAL A 604 -2.90 -10.09 -12.53
N ASP A 605 -3.84 -10.81 -11.90
CA ASP A 605 -4.83 -11.63 -12.61
C ASP A 605 -6.22 -10.95 -12.57
N ALA A 606 -6.37 -9.95 -13.44
CA ALA A 606 -7.59 -9.18 -13.67
C ALA A 606 -8.91 -9.98 -13.78
N GLU A 607 -8.85 -11.26 -14.16
CA GLU A 607 -10.02 -12.16 -14.27
C GLU A 607 -10.54 -12.66 -12.90
N MET A 608 -9.71 -12.60 -11.85
CA MET A 608 -10.06 -13.00 -10.48
C MET A 608 -10.67 -11.86 -9.64
N ALA A 609 -10.86 -10.66 -10.22
CA ALA A 609 -11.21 -9.44 -9.50
C ALA A 609 -12.34 -8.62 -10.13
N ASP A 610 -13.20 -8.05 -9.29
CA ASP A 610 -14.19 -7.04 -9.70
C ASP A 610 -13.54 -5.66 -9.80
N LEU A 611 -12.73 -5.49 -10.84
CA LEU A 611 -12.03 -4.24 -11.16
C LEU A 611 -12.99 -3.05 -11.30
N SER A 612 -14.21 -3.29 -11.80
CA SER A 612 -15.26 -2.28 -11.92
C SER A 612 -15.66 -1.78 -10.54
N ARG A 613 -16.03 -2.67 -9.62
CA ARG A 613 -16.45 -2.31 -8.27
C ARG A 613 -15.34 -1.71 -7.43
N LEU A 614 -14.09 -2.19 -7.60
CA LEU A 614 -12.92 -1.53 -6.99
C LEU A 614 -12.76 -0.09 -7.49
N THR A 615 -12.96 0.15 -8.78
CA THR A 615 -12.89 1.51 -9.35
C THR A 615 -14.02 2.40 -8.84
N GLU A 616 -15.25 1.90 -8.74
CA GLU A 616 -16.39 2.61 -8.11
C GLU A 616 -16.13 3.01 -6.66
N LEU A 617 -15.48 2.12 -5.90
CA LEU A 617 -15.11 2.36 -4.50
C LEU A 617 -13.87 3.29 -4.36
N GLY A 618 -13.30 3.76 -5.47
CA GLY A 618 -12.23 4.76 -5.50
C GLY A 618 -10.80 4.21 -5.39
N TYR A 619 -10.62 2.88 -5.46
CA TYR A 619 -9.31 2.25 -5.51
C TYR A 619 -8.59 2.55 -6.84
N LYS A 620 -7.28 2.77 -6.78
CA LYS A 620 -6.41 2.87 -7.97
C LYS A 620 -5.81 1.50 -8.25
N VAL A 621 -6.47 0.74 -9.12
CA VAL A 621 -6.05 -0.62 -9.49
C VAL A 621 -5.08 -0.60 -10.67
N PHE A 622 -4.03 -1.39 -10.57
CA PHE A 622 -3.02 -1.65 -11.59
C PHE A 622 -2.96 -3.16 -11.83
N THR A 623 -2.80 -3.56 -13.09
CA THR A 623 -2.71 -4.98 -13.49
C THR A 623 -1.31 -5.38 -13.97
N SER A 624 -0.32 -4.50 -13.78
CA SER A 624 1.10 -4.80 -14.05
C SER A 624 2.04 -3.96 -13.19
N ILE A 625 3.21 -4.53 -12.91
CA ILE A 625 4.29 -3.90 -12.14
C ILE A 625 4.82 -2.63 -12.85
N ASP A 626 5.02 -2.69 -14.17
CA ASP A 626 5.48 -1.54 -14.98
C ASP A 626 4.54 -0.34 -14.93
N ALA A 627 3.22 -0.55 -14.97
CA ALA A 627 2.25 0.54 -14.91
C ALA A 627 2.27 1.24 -13.54
N LEU A 628 2.45 0.46 -12.47
CA LEU A 628 2.57 0.97 -11.11
C LEU A 628 3.91 1.69 -10.87
N LEU A 629 5.03 1.17 -11.39
CA LEU A 629 6.33 1.85 -11.39
C LEU A 629 6.29 3.17 -12.16
N GLY A 630 5.66 3.18 -13.34
CA GLY A 630 5.44 4.40 -14.12
C GLY A 630 4.68 5.46 -13.32
N TYR A 631 3.53 5.09 -12.75
CA TYR A 631 2.71 5.97 -11.92
C TYR A 631 3.48 6.54 -10.71
N ALA A 632 4.21 5.68 -9.98
CA ALA A 632 5.00 6.07 -8.82
C ALA A 632 6.12 7.07 -9.19
N ARG A 633 6.84 6.82 -10.30
CA ARG A 633 7.90 7.70 -10.81
C ARG A 633 7.34 9.04 -11.31
N HIS A 634 6.20 9.05 -12.01
CA HIS A 634 5.54 10.28 -12.47
C HIS A 634 5.07 11.18 -11.33
N ARG A 635 4.52 10.63 -10.24
CA ARG A 635 4.14 11.41 -9.04
C ARG A 635 5.33 12.06 -8.32
N GLY A 636 6.56 11.59 -8.54
CA GLY A 636 7.78 12.27 -8.09
C GLY A 636 8.04 13.60 -8.83
N VAL A 637 7.48 13.77 -10.03
CA VAL A 637 7.69 14.93 -10.93
C VAL A 637 6.51 15.90 -10.91
N GLU A 638 5.28 15.40 -10.77
CA GLU A 638 4.05 16.24 -10.74
C GLU A 638 4.00 17.25 -9.58
N GLY A 639 4.86 17.10 -8.57
CA GLY A 639 5.10 18.10 -7.53
C GLY A 639 5.61 19.46 -8.02
N GLU A 640 5.93 19.60 -9.32
CA GLU A 640 6.26 20.89 -9.95
C GLU A 640 5.04 21.68 -10.47
N ALA A 641 3.79 21.16 -10.37
CA ALA A 641 2.63 21.69 -11.13
C ALA A 641 1.37 22.14 -10.35
N GLU A 642 1.24 21.92 -9.03
CA GLU A 642 0.05 22.40 -8.27
C GLU A 642 0.11 23.92 -7.93
N THR A 643 0.04 24.77 -8.96
CA THR A 643 -0.18 26.22 -8.80
C THR A 643 -1.29 26.75 -9.71
N THR A 644 -2.50 26.82 -9.15
CA THR A 644 -3.59 27.76 -9.50
C THR A 644 -3.86 28.00 -10.99
N ALA A 645 -4.72 27.16 -11.58
CA ALA A 645 -5.49 27.52 -12.77
C ALA A 645 -6.95 27.04 -12.58
N GLU A 646 -7.86 27.97 -12.26
CA GLU A 646 -9.30 27.70 -12.28
C GLU A 646 -9.80 27.72 -13.74
N PRO A 647 -10.46 26.66 -14.25
CA PRO A 647 -11.34 26.78 -15.39
C PRO A 647 -12.62 27.49 -14.93
N GLY A 648 -12.93 28.64 -15.53
CA GLY A 648 -14.12 29.43 -15.16
C GLY A 648 -15.44 28.69 -15.43
N ALA A 649 -16.44 28.94 -14.59
CA ALA A 649 -17.77 28.33 -14.73
C ALA A 649 -18.46 28.73 -16.03
N GLY A 650 -19.02 27.76 -16.79
CA GLY A 650 -19.90 28.09 -17.91
C GLY A 650 -20.12 27.05 -19.02
N ALA A 651 -20.52 25.82 -18.71
CA ALA A 651 -21.32 24.99 -19.62
C ALA A 651 -21.98 23.81 -18.88
N GLU A 652 -23.31 23.70 -18.99
CA GLU A 652 -24.00 22.41 -18.83
C GLU A 652 -23.90 21.68 -20.18
N ALA A 653 -23.50 20.41 -20.18
CA ALA A 653 -23.44 19.55 -21.36
C ALA A 653 -23.67 18.09 -20.96
N ASP A 654 -24.38 17.33 -21.79
CA ASP A 654 -24.96 16.03 -21.44
C ASP A 654 -23.94 14.90 -21.16
N GLU A 655 -24.41 13.88 -20.44
CA GLU A 655 -23.71 12.61 -20.19
C GLU A 655 -23.57 11.76 -21.47
N ALA A 656 -22.75 12.23 -22.42
CA ALA A 656 -22.31 11.43 -23.55
C ALA A 656 -21.18 10.48 -23.12
N SER A 657 -21.29 9.19 -23.49
CA SER A 657 -20.24 8.19 -23.24
C SER A 657 -18.89 8.64 -23.83
N THR A 658 -17.90 8.84 -22.95
CA THR A 658 -16.54 9.18 -23.37
C THR A 658 -15.65 7.95 -23.41
N PHE A 659 -14.81 7.87 -24.44
CA PHE A 659 -13.91 6.75 -24.70
C PHE A 659 -12.48 7.29 -24.76
N TYR A 660 -11.66 6.90 -23.78
CA TYR A 660 -10.31 7.44 -23.51
C TYR A 660 -10.22 8.98 -23.46
N GLY A 661 -11.30 9.66 -23.02
CA GLY A 661 -11.37 11.12 -22.92
C GLY A 661 -11.97 11.84 -24.14
N TYR A 662 -12.26 11.13 -25.23
CA TYR A 662 -12.90 11.66 -26.42
C TYR A 662 -14.38 11.27 -26.47
N SER A 663 -15.22 11.98 -27.24
CA SER A 663 -16.56 11.46 -27.59
C SER A 663 -16.43 10.28 -28.57
N LEU A 664 -17.44 9.41 -28.66
CA LEU A 664 -17.43 8.29 -29.61
C LEU A 664 -17.25 8.73 -31.06
N ASP A 665 -17.90 9.82 -31.49
CA ASP A 665 -17.78 10.35 -32.85
C ASP A 665 -16.36 10.92 -33.11
N THR A 666 -15.81 11.63 -32.12
CA THR A 666 -14.44 12.16 -32.13
C THR A 666 -13.40 11.03 -32.19
N TRP A 667 -13.65 9.93 -31.49
CA TRP A 667 -12.79 8.74 -31.49
C TRP A 667 -12.83 8.00 -32.84
N GLU A 668 -14.02 7.81 -33.41
CA GLU A 668 -14.23 7.28 -34.76
C GLU A 668 -13.47 8.08 -35.83
N GLU A 669 -13.46 9.41 -35.72
CA GLU A 669 -12.71 10.31 -36.61
C GLU A 669 -11.19 10.11 -36.50
N LEU A 670 -10.65 10.04 -35.28
CA LEU A 670 -9.24 9.75 -35.04
C LEU A 670 -8.81 8.39 -35.60
N VAL A 671 -9.63 7.33 -35.41
CA VAL A 671 -9.35 5.99 -35.95
C VAL A 671 -9.31 6.03 -37.48
N ARG A 672 -10.26 6.74 -38.10
CA ARG A 672 -10.35 6.87 -39.57
C ARG A 672 -9.16 7.64 -40.15
N ALA A 673 -8.81 8.79 -39.56
CA ALA A 673 -7.68 9.60 -40.00
C ALA A 673 -6.32 8.87 -39.84
N GLY A 674 -6.15 8.10 -38.76
CA GLY A 674 -4.92 7.34 -38.51
C GLY A 674 -4.76 6.13 -39.44
N LEU A 675 -5.88 5.48 -39.79
CA LEU A 675 -5.91 4.42 -40.81
C LEU A 675 -5.51 4.96 -42.19
N ASP A 676 -6.03 6.12 -42.59
CA ASP A 676 -5.69 6.74 -43.88
C ASP A 676 -4.25 7.27 -43.94
N GLU A 677 -3.72 7.86 -42.87
CA GLU A 677 -2.31 8.27 -42.77
C GLU A 677 -1.38 7.04 -42.87
N LEU A 678 -1.63 5.96 -42.12
CA LEU A 678 -0.79 4.76 -42.21
C LEU A 678 -0.88 4.07 -43.58
N ARG A 679 -2.03 4.12 -44.26
CA ARG A 679 -2.17 3.69 -45.66
C ARG A 679 -1.38 4.59 -46.63
N GLU A 680 -1.24 5.89 -46.37
CA GLU A 680 -0.34 6.77 -47.13
C GLU A 680 1.15 6.51 -46.84
N VAL A 681 1.53 6.28 -45.59
CA VAL A 681 2.89 5.86 -45.19
C VAL A 681 3.27 4.54 -45.89
N ALA A 682 2.32 3.60 -46.02
CA ALA A 682 2.48 2.37 -46.78
C ALA A 682 2.71 2.62 -48.28
N ARG A 683 1.89 3.46 -48.94
CA ARG A 683 2.06 3.86 -50.37
C ARG A 683 3.42 4.50 -50.63
N ARG A 684 3.88 5.35 -49.72
CA ARG A 684 5.19 6.04 -49.79
C ARG A 684 6.37 5.09 -49.52
N ARG A 685 6.10 3.87 -49.03
CA ARG A 685 7.08 2.83 -48.64
C ARG A 685 8.09 3.32 -47.60
N THR A 686 7.58 4.09 -46.65
CA THR A 686 8.31 4.71 -45.54
C THR A 686 7.79 4.20 -44.20
N LEU A 687 8.55 4.42 -43.12
CA LEU A 687 8.08 4.30 -41.74
C LEU A 687 7.76 5.69 -41.18
N THR A 688 6.89 5.76 -40.17
CA THR A 688 6.59 6.98 -39.40
C THR A 688 6.92 6.76 -37.93
N SER A 689 7.21 7.82 -37.16
CA SER A 689 7.34 7.67 -35.70
C SER A 689 6.01 7.94 -34.98
N TYR A 690 5.84 7.39 -33.77
CA TYR A 690 4.66 7.65 -32.94
C TYR A 690 4.35 9.17 -32.83
N SER A 691 5.39 10.00 -32.65
CA SER A 691 5.25 11.46 -32.55
C SER A 691 4.83 12.12 -33.86
N ASP A 692 5.30 11.61 -35.00
CA ASP A 692 5.01 12.21 -36.30
C ASP A 692 3.61 11.80 -36.81
N LEU A 693 3.18 10.57 -36.48
CA LEU A 693 1.79 10.13 -36.67
C LEU A 693 0.81 10.91 -35.79
N ALA A 694 1.16 11.19 -34.53
CA ALA A 694 0.34 12.04 -33.66
C ALA A 694 0.21 13.47 -34.23
N GLY A 695 1.31 14.05 -34.72
CA GLY A 695 1.28 15.34 -35.42
C GLY A 695 0.36 15.32 -36.64
N ALA A 696 0.49 14.31 -37.50
CA ALA A 696 -0.37 14.15 -38.68
C ALA A 696 -1.87 13.97 -38.34
N LEU A 697 -2.20 13.34 -37.21
CA LEU A 697 -3.58 13.25 -36.71
C LEU A 697 -4.13 14.62 -36.29
N VAL A 698 -3.35 15.41 -35.55
CA VAL A 698 -3.70 16.79 -35.18
C VAL A 698 -3.87 17.65 -36.43
N ASP A 699 -2.95 17.57 -37.39
CA ASP A 699 -3.01 18.33 -38.65
C ASP A 699 -4.21 17.94 -39.55
N ARG A 700 -4.63 16.66 -39.54
CA ARG A 700 -5.78 16.16 -40.33
C ARG A 700 -7.15 16.45 -39.69
N THR A 701 -7.25 16.43 -38.36
CA THR A 701 -8.54 16.46 -37.64
C THR A 701 -8.77 17.72 -36.81
N GLY A 702 -7.71 18.45 -36.45
CA GLY A 702 -7.77 19.55 -35.48
C GLY A 702 -7.97 19.11 -34.03
N LEU A 703 -7.98 17.79 -33.75
CA LEU A 703 -8.18 17.22 -32.42
C LEU A 703 -6.83 17.06 -31.72
N GLU A 704 -6.70 17.51 -30.46
CA GLU A 704 -5.48 17.27 -29.68
C GLU A 704 -5.34 15.78 -29.33
N ILE A 705 -4.30 15.15 -29.85
CA ILE A 705 -3.80 13.84 -29.43
C ILE A 705 -2.27 13.79 -29.56
N ARG A 706 -1.60 13.17 -28.61
CA ARG A 706 -0.13 13.13 -28.50
C ARG A 706 0.33 11.70 -28.34
N ALA A 707 1.52 11.41 -28.85
CA ALA A 707 2.13 10.07 -28.85
C ALA A 707 2.40 9.46 -27.45
N HIS A 708 2.26 10.26 -26.39
CA HIS A 708 2.47 9.84 -24.99
C HIS A 708 1.15 9.76 -24.21
N ASP A 709 0.02 10.09 -24.83
CA ASP A 709 -1.29 10.03 -24.18
C ASP A 709 -1.74 8.56 -24.06
N HIS A 710 -2.38 8.20 -22.95
CA HIS A 710 -2.90 6.84 -22.70
C HIS A 710 -3.80 6.33 -23.84
N ALA A 711 -4.48 7.23 -24.55
CA ALA A 711 -5.33 6.89 -25.68
C ALA A 711 -4.54 6.39 -26.92
N PHE A 712 -3.31 6.85 -27.15
CA PHE A 712 -2.59 6.63 -28.41
C PHE A 712 -2.28 5.14 -28.71
N PRO A 713 -1.86 4.30 -27.74
CA PRO A 713 -1.70 2.87 -27.96
C PRO A 713 -3.03 2.15 -28.29
N HIS A 714 -4.13 2.55 -27.67
CA HIS A 714 -5.46 2.00 -27.96
C HIS A 714 -5.96 2.41 -29.34
N LEU A 715 -5.68 3.64 -29.78
CA LEU A 715 -5.98 4.11 -31.14
C LEU A 715 -5.27 3.24 -32.18
N LEU A 716 -3.97 3.02 -32.01
CA LEU A 716 -3.18 2.13 -32.88
C LEU A 716 -3.66 0.68 -32.84
N GLY A 717 -4.10 0.19 -31.68
CA GLY A 717 -4.72 -1.13 -31.52
C GLY A 717 -6.01 -1.30 -32.33
N GLN A 718 -6.88 -0.29 -32.33
CA GLN A 718 -8.12 -0.30 -33.12
C GLN A 718 -7.86 -0.13 -34.62
N ILE A 719 -6.93 0.73 -35.03
CA ILE A 719 -6.53 0.89 -36.44
C ILE A 719 -5.99 -0.44 -36.99
N ALA A 720 -5.09 -1.10 -36.25
CA ALA A 720 -4.52 -2.39 -36.63
C ALA A 720 -5.57 -3.52 -36.66
N THR A 721 -6.51 -3.52 -35.72
CA THR A 721 -7.59 -4.52 -35.68
C THR A 721 -8.55 -4.35 -36.85
N ARG A 722 -9.03 -3.13 -37.14
CA ARG A 722 -9.92 -2.86 -38.29
C ARG A 722 -9.28 -3.27 -39.63
N GLU A 723 -7.98 -3.02 -39.84
CA GLU A 723 -7.30 -3.45 -41.07
C GLU A 723 -7.15 -4.97 -41.16
N VAL A 724 -6.93 -5.68 -40.04
CA VAL A 724 -6.88 -7.16 -40.03
C VAL A 724 -8.26 -7.78 -40.24
N GLU A 725 -9.33 -7.15 -39.73
CA GLU A 725 -10.73 -7.52 -40.02
C GLU A 725 -11.08 -7.34 -41.50
N ASP A 726 -10.57 -6.28 -42.15
CA ASP A 726 -10.58 -6.06 -43.61
C ASP A 726 -9.62 -7.01 -44.38
N GLY A 727 -9.08 -8.04 -43.73
CA GLY A 727 -8.18 -9.04 -44.33
C GLY A 727 -6.84 -8.45 -44.78
N GLY A 728 -6.31 -7.47 -44.04
CA GLY A 728 -5.04 -6.80 -44.29
C GLY A 728 -3.97 -7.03 -43.22
N PRO A 729 -2.82 -6.36 -43.36
CA PRO A 729 -1.69 -6.42 -42.44
C PRO A 729 -1.86 -5.47 -41.26
N LEU A 730 -1.06 -5.71 -40.22
CA LEU A 730 -0.95 -4.84 -39.06
C LEU A 730 -0.24 -3.54 -39.43
N LEU A 731 -0.98 -2.55 -39.95
CA LEU A 731 -0.46 -1.22 -40.34
C LEU A 731 0.28 -0.49 -39.21
N SER A 732 0.03 -0.83 -37.93
CA SER A 732 0.81 -0.35 -36.79
C SER A 732 2.30 -0.75 -36.85
N ALA A 733 2.68 -1.77 -37.63
CA ALA A 733 4.07 -2.12 -37.94
C ALA A 733 4.85 -0.99 -38.62
N LEU A 734 4.17 -0.05 -39.28
CA LEU A 734 4.78 1.12 -39.93
C LEU A 734 5.11 2.25 -38.92
N CYS A 735 4.69 2.12 -37.66
CA CYS A 735 4.89 3.10 -36.60
C CYS A 735 6.00 2.64 -35.64
N ILE A 736 7.07 3.42 -35.53
CA ILE A 736 8.30 3.07 -34.80
C ILE A 736 8.70 4.13 -33.77
N TYR A 737 9.61 3.79 -32.84
CA TYR A 737 10.19 4.78 -31.94
C TYR A 737 11.04 5.81 -32.68
N LYS A 738 10.95 7.08 -32.26
CA LYS A 738 11.64 8.19 -32.92
C LYS A 738 13.16 8.09 -32.71
N GLY A 739 13.89 7.76 -33.78
CA GLY A 739 15.32 7.47 -33.74
C GLY A 739 15.67 5.98 -33.51
N GLY A 740 14.67 5.12 -33.32
CA GLY A 740 14.82 3.67 -33.37
C GLY A 740 14.65 3.11 -34.78
N ASN A 741 14.75 1.79 -34.91
CA ASN A 741 14.37 1.03 -36.11
C ASN A 741 13.68 -0.27 -35.69
N GLU A 742 12.67 -0.13 -34.83
CA GLU A 742 11.82 -1.20 -34.31
C GLU A 742 10.48 -0.61 -33.81
N PRO A 743 9.38 -1.38 -33.85
CA PRO A 743 8.09 -0.99 -33.29
C PRO A 743 8.06 -1.26 -31.78
N GLY A 744 7.19 -0.56 -31.06
CA GLY A 744 6.96 -0.79 -29.63
C GLY A 744 6.25 -2.12 -29.34
N GLU A 745 6.41 -2.62 -28.11
CA GLU A 745 5.89 -3.93 -27.67
C GLU A 745 4.38 -4.14 -27.90
N GLY A 746 3.60 -3.05 -27.93
CA GLY A 746 2.18 -3.07 -28.31
C GLY A 746 1.93 -3.69 -29.69
N PHE A 747 2.82 -3.51 -30.67
CA PHE A 747 2.71 -4.20 -31.97
C PHE A 747 2.78 -5.72 -31.82
N TYR A 748 3.73 -6.24 -31.04
CA TYR A 748 3.87 -7.69 -30.81
C TYR A 748 2.71 -8.26 -29.97
N ALA A 749 2.12 -7.46 -29.07
CA ALA A 749 0.91 -7.83 -28.34
C ALA A 749 -0.31 -7.95 -29.27
N ILE A 750 -0.51 -6.98 -30.19
CA ILE A 750 -1.58 -7.02 -31.20
C ILE A 750 -1.36 -8.19 -32.17
N ALA A 751 -0.10 -8.41 -32.61
CA ALA A 751 0.26 -9.55 -33.45
C ALA A 751 -0.01 -10.90 -32.78
N ARG A 752 0.22 -11.00 -31.46
CA ARG A 752 -0.16 -12.19 -30.67
C ARG A 752 -1.68 -12.37 -30.62
N HIS A 753 -2.43 -11.31 -30.37
CA HIS A 753 -3.91 -11.36 -30.32
C HIS A 753 -4.52 -11.86 -31.65
N HIS A 754 -4.01 -11.36 -32.78
CA HIS A 754 -4.45 -11.74 -34.13
C HIS A 754 -3.76 -13.00 -34.70
N GLY A 755 -3.05 -13.78 -33.87
CA GLY A 755 -2.44 -15.06 -34.29
C GLY A 755 -1.31 -14.93 -35.33
N ARG A 756 -0.78 -13.72 -35.57
CA ARG A 756 0.32 -13.43 -36.52
C ARG A 756 1.71 -13.86 -35.99
N VAL A 757 1.81 -14.44 -34.79
CA VAL A 757 3.08 -14.86 -34.16
C VAL A 757 3.18 -16.40 -34.02
N PRO A 758 4.35 -17.01 -34.27
CA PRO A 758 4.49 -18.47 -34.26
C PRO A 758 4.66 -19.08 -32.85
N ALA A 759 5.00 -18.27 -31.84
CA ALA A 759 5.22 -18.68 -30.45
C ALA A 759 5.18 -17.44 -29.52
N TRP A 760 5.15 -17.65 -28.21
CA TRP A 760 5.36 -16.60 -27.21
C TRP A 760 6.13 -17.16 -26.00
N PRO A 761 7.07 -16.40 -25.38
CA PRO A 761 7.60 -15.10 -25.82
C PRO A 761 8.44 -15.22 -27.09
N LEU A 762 8.47 -14.14 -27.89
CA LEU A 762 9.29 -14.07 -29.11
C LEU A 762 10.72 -13.63 -28.77
N ASN A 763 11.72 -14.39 -29.25
CA ASN A 763 13.11 -13.95 -29.24
C ASN A 763 13.35 -12.85 -30.31
N ARG A 764 14.48 -12.14 -30.22
CA ARG A 764 14.81 -11.00 -31.10
C ARG A 764 14.69 -11.30 -32.60
N ALA A 765 15.18 -12.46 -33.05
CA ALA A 765 15.13 -12.83 -34.47
C ALA A 765 13.70 -13.18 -34.93
N GLN A 766 12.86 -13.71 -34.02
CA GLN A 766 11.44 -13.94 -34.30
C GLN A 766 10.65 -12.62 -34.35
N LYS A 767 10.94 -11.67 -33.44
CA LYS A 767 10.37 -10.32 -33.45
C LYS A 767 10.69 -9.59 -34.76
N GLU A 768 11.98 -9.54 -35.12
CA GLU A 768 12.46 -8.93 -36.36
C GLU A 768 11.80 -9.56 -37.60
N LYS A 769 11.65 -10.89 -37.65
CA LYS A 769 10.96 -11.59 -38.73
C LYS A 769 9.49 -11.17 -38.86
N VAL A 770 8.71 -11.26 -37.78
CA VAL A 770 7.27 -10.90 -37.79
C VAL A 770 7.07 -9.44 -38.21
N TRP A 771 7.90 -8.53 -37.70
CA TRP A 771 7.83 -7.11 -38.08
C TRP A 771 8.13 -6.88 -39.57
N VAL A 772 9.20 -7.48 -40.10
CA VAL A 772 9.57 -7.36 -41.52
C VAL A 772 8.52 -7.98 -42.44
N GLU A 773 7.87 -9.08 -42.04
CA GLU A 773 6.78 -9.70 -42.81
C GLU A 773 5.55 -8.78 -42.90
N GLU A 774 5.06 -8.22 -41.78
CA GLU A 774 3.91 -7.30 -41.77
C GLU A 774 4.21 -5.97 -42.52
N VAL A 775 5.41 -5.39 -42.36
CA VAL A 775 5.85 -4.20 -43.12
C VAL A 775 5.90 -4.50 -44.63
N SER A 776 6.37 -5.68 -45.02
CA SER A 776 6.42 -6.08 -46.44
C SER A 776 5.02 -6.35 -47.01
N GLU A 777 4.10 -6.91 -46.22
CA GLU A 777 2.69 -7.09 -46.61
C GLU A 777 2.01 -5.72 -46.80
N ALA A 778 2.20 -4.78 -45.86
CA ALA A 778 1.69 -3.40 -45.97
C ALA A 778 2.19 -2.67 -47.22
N TYR A 779 3.50 -2.69 -47.49
CA TYR A 779 4.08 -2.08 -48.69
C TYR A 779 3.66 -2.76 -50.00
N THR A 780 3.16 -4.00 -49.95
CA THR A 780 2.72 -4.75 -51.13
C THR A 780 1.22 -4.54 -51.39
N ARG A 781 0.39 -4.58 -50.34
CA ARG A 781 -1.07 -4.31 -50.42
C ARG A 781 -1.36 -2.88 -50.88
N TYR A 782 -0.52 -1.92 -50.50
CA TYR A 782 -0.69 -0.49 -50.82
C TYR A 782 0.31 0.05 -51.86
N ALA A 783 0.81 -0.80 -52.75
CA ALA A 783 1.80 -0.44 -53.78
C ALA A 783 1.27 0.39 -54.97
N SER A 784 0.09 1.03 -54.84
CA SER A 784 -0.71 1.64 -55.93
C SER A 784 -1.11 3.09 -55.66
#